data_AF-A0A950NMA8-F1
#
_entry.id   AF-A0A950NMA8-F1
#
_cell.length_a   1.000
_cell.length_b   1.000
_cell.length_c   1.000
_cell.angle_alpha   90.00
_cell.angle_beta   90.00
_cell.angle_gamma   90.00
#
_symmetry.space_group_name_H-M   'P 1'
#
loop_
_entity.id
_entity.type
_entity.pdbx_description
1 polymer ?
#
loop_
_entity_poly.entity_id
_entity_poly.type
_entity_poly.pdbx_seq_one_letter_code
_entity_poly.pdbx_strand_id
1 'polypeptide(L)'
;MTTRELDPRPAPTAPAASEREPADDEGPRRTRHRRRRTVTNGRAHIEVRGLDRPDAERFATSLVQSLERLEGVNWAAVNQVLGRVVVAFDDEQVDVDDLTEVIETVEAASGHSRDGFPIERPEHPGDTEPVLRQAFAIGADVVGLGVSVAGRVLRIRPLPVDLAATVGMLENIPRLRGGLEHRIGHPMTELGFALANATGQALAQGPLGIVTDLAQRTVLYREAVARRSAWIRVEPHLSHAPHDPLVPPAGLMRRATPLPSGPVERYANRAGLASLAAGGAVLGMTRDPRRAADTLLAGMPKAGRAGREAFCAQLTRVLAGRQSVVMDTRALRRLDRVDTLVLDSSVLTTGRKRLGAFTATAPDIDMTGIAVAANEMFDADEPGAPRSAGDVTVAPVERLGVDVPAQARRRARDQCPDAPLFGVLESGRLVAVAPVLPEIEPLADALVRTAHDAGLRVIVAGRKSGVAHQIRCDAECPGGSRLPSAVRSLQAEGRVVMLATRHGHTALLASDCGVGLYDEPGPVPWGAHVLSASLEELWILVAAVQAAHDVSRWSSTLALYGSAAGALLGLTGPRHGSAARILLGVNTAALAATTMGVVSGSRLGHMPTPRPGTTTPWHAMSVESALGALGTSIAGLSEREADRRRAEHPSEDNRDAPPLVQAALEELASPLTPVLATAAGISALTGGIVDAGLMTALVGIDAVVGALQRSRAERSLRRLIDSSAITAHVLRDGAEHVVVADRLVPGDVIELHAGDVVPADARVIDAGALQVDESSLTGESYLVTKLADPSVADALADRRSMLFEGTTVAAGSGSAVVVATGEDTEVGRVASARGPQKASGVDRRLRSMTSVTIPVALGAGGILAASGLLRGQPPRTTLGTSISLAVAAVPEGLPLVATIAELGAARRLSRREALVRHGRAVEALGRVDVLGFDKTGTLT
;
A
#
# COMPACT_ATOMS: atom_id res chain seq x y z
N MET A 1 -28.23 15.93 -35.45
CA MET A 1 -29.32 16.79 -34.92
C MET A 1 -29.74 16.17 -33.60
N THR A 2 -29.59 16.75 -32.42
CA THR A 2 -29.29 18.11 -31.95
C THR A 2 -28.46 17.97 -30.67
N THR A 3 -27.27 18.55 -30.68
CA THR A 3 -26.36 18.72 -29.55
C THR A 3 -26.93 19.74 -28.56
N ARG A 4 -26.97 19.38 -27.27
CA ARG A 4 -27.28 20.30 -26.18
C ARG A 4 -25.96 20.66 -25.50
N GLU A 5 -25.48 21.87 -25.75
CA GLU A 5 -24.29 22.46 -25.14
C GLU A 5 -24.49 22.60 -23.62
N LEU A 6 -23.52 22.07 -22.86
CA LEU A 6 -23.32 22.38 -21.46
C LEU A 6 -22.14 23.36 -21.38
N ASP A 7 -22.50 24.58 -21.00
CA ASP A 7 -21.67 25.76 -20.80
C ASP A 7 -20.52 25.54 -19.78
N PRO A 8 -19.24 25.69 -20.16
CA PRO A 8 -18.14 25.62 -19.21
C PRO A 8 -17.97 26.98 -18.53
N ARG A 9 -18.34 27.08 -17.24
CA ARG A 9 -18.00 28.23 -16.41
C ARG A 9 -16.47 28.46 -16.41
N PRO A 10 -15.99 29.70 -16.55
CA PRO A 10 -14.57 29.99 -16.53
C PRO A 10 -13.98 29.75 -15.14
N ALA A 11 -12.78 29.17 -15.12
CA ALA A 11 -11.96 29.04 -13.91
C ALA A 11 -11.73 30.41 -13.25
N PRO A 12 -11.66 30.50 -11.91
CA PRO A 12 -11.27 31.73 -11.26
C PRO A 12 -9.82 32.06 -11.65
N THR A 13 -9.64 33.17 -12.34
CA THR A 13 -8.35 33.78 -12.65
C THR A 13 -7.58 34.00 -11.35
N ALA A 14 -6.44 33.32 -11.21
CA ALA A 14 -5.47 33.58 -10.16
C ALA A 14 -5.01 35.05 -10.23
N PRO A 15 -4.88 35.77 -9.11
CA PRO A 15 -4.30 37.10 -9.14
C PRO A 15 -2.85 36.99 -9.61
N ALA A 16 -2.47 37.85 -10.55
CA ALA A 16 -1.12 37.97 -11.07
C ALA A 16 -0.12 38.05 -9.90
N ALA A 17 0.76 37.05 -9.81
CA ALA A 17 1.88 37.08 -8.90
C ALA A 17 2.75 38.27 -9.29
N SER A 18 2.78 39.30 -8.45
CA SER A 18 3.80 40.34 -8.55
C SER A 18 5.16 39.67 -8.49
N GLU A 19 6.01 39.93 -9.48
CA GLU A 19 7.45 39.68 -9.44
C GLU A 19 8.03 40.39 -8.20
N ARG A 20 8.02 39.69 -7.07
CA ARG A 20 8.94 39.94 -5.97
C ARG A 20 9.98 38.85 -6.07
N GLU A 21 11.21 39.24 -6.38
CA GLU A 21 12.39 38.42 -6.09
C GLU A 21 12.23 37.85 -4.67
N PRO A 22 12.49 36.55 -4.45
CA PRO A 22 12.46 35.98 -3.13
C PRO A 22 13.65 36.55 -2.35
N ALA A 23 13.42 37.67 -1.66
CA ALA A 23 14.32 38.14 -0.62
C ALA A 23 14.43 37.05 0.46
N ASP A 24 15.67 36.80 0.90
CA ASP A 24 16.11 35.85 1.91
C ASP A 24 15.29 35.90 3.22
N ASP A 25 14.13 35.25 3.24
CA ASP A 25 13.43 34.91 4.49
C ASP A 25 13.85 33.49 4.93
N GLU A 26 15.17 33.27 5.04
CA GLU A 26 15.73 32.10 5.72
C GLU A 26 15.55 32.26 7.24
N GLY A 27 14.37 31.88 7.75
CA GLY A 27 14.24 31.60 9.17
C GLY A 27 15.33 30.60 9.61
N PRO A 28 15.95 30.74 10.80
CA PRO A 28 17.16 30.01 11.17
C PRO A 28 16.93 28.49 11.08
N ARG A 29 17.69 27.82 10.19
CA ARG A 29 17.69 26.35 10.05
C ARG A 29 18.10 25.73 11.39
N ARG A 30 17.33 24.76 11.87
CA ARG A 30 17.65 24.03 13.11
C ARG A 30 18.84 23.11 12.86
N THR A 31 19.91 23.27 13.64
CA THR A 31 21.16 22.51 13.45
C THR A 31 21.64 21.79 14.71
N ARG A 32 22.43 20.73 14.49
CA ARG A 32 23.09 19.91 15.51
C ARG A 32 24.61 20.09 15.38
N HIS A 33 25.35 20.04 16.49
CA HIS A 33 26.81 20.24 16.45
C HIS A 33 27.64 18.95 16.44
N ARG A 34 27.12 17.85 16.98
CA ARG A 34 27.79 16.54 16.95
C ARG A 34 27.76 15.96 15.53
N ARG A 35 28.81 15.29 15.07
CA ARG A 35 28.86 14.54 13.79
C ARG A 35 28.27 13.14 13.98
N ARG A 36 27.66 12.54 12.94
CA ARG A 36 27.36 11.10 12.91
C ARG A 36 28.33 10.40 11.98
N ARG A 37 28.74 9.20 12.40
CA ARG A 37 29.60 8.31 11.64
C ARG A 37 29.17 6.87 11.83
N THR A 38 29.30 6.08 10.78
CA THR A 38 28.98 4.67 10.77
C THR A 38 30.02 3.94 9.93
N VAL A 39 30.48 2.79 10.40
CA VAL A 39 31.32 1.88 9.61
C VAL A 39 30.56 0.59 9.34
N THR A 40 30.52 0.20 8.07
CA THR A 40 29.88 -1.04 7.60
C THR A 40 30.71 -1.62 6.47
N ASN A 41 31.03 -2.92 6.52
CA ASN A 41 31.70 -3.64 5.43
C ASN A 41 32.97 -2.94 4.88
N GLY A 42 33.88 -2.47 5.75
CA GLY A 42 35.10 -1.74 5.35
C GLY A 42 34.86 -0.34 4.75
N ARG A 43 33.65 0.22 4.94
CA ARG A 43 33.26 1.53 4.44
C ARG A 43 32.79 2.44 5.57
N ALA A 44 33.36 3.64 5.65
CA ALA A 44 32.96 4.68 6.58
C ALA A 44 31.99 5.66 5.91
N HIS A 45 30.83 5.87 6.53
CA HIS A 45 29.85 6.89 6.18
C HIS A 45 29.91 8.01 7.21
N ILE A 46 30.44 9.17 6.82
CA ILE A 46 30.73 10.27 7.74
C ILE A 46 29.98 11.52 7.29
N GLU A 47 29.19 12.14 8.18
CA GLU A 47 28.53 13.43 7.88
C GLU A 47 29.53 14.55 7.68
N VAL A 48 29.25 15.45 6.74
CA VAL A 48 30.13 16.58 6.38
C VAL A 48 29.36 17.90 6.42
N ARG A 49 29.98 18.95 6.97
CA ARG A 49 29.45 20.32 7.03
C ARG A 49 29.65 21.05 5.70
N GLY A 50 28.75 21.97 5.36
CA GLY A 50 28.89 22.81 4.16
C GLY A 50 28.47 22.16 2.83
N LEU A 51 28.03 20.89 2.82
CA LEU A 51 27.56 20.22 1.59
C LEU A 51 26.23 20.75 1.03
N ASP A 52 25.54 21.64 1.73
CA ASP A 52 24.30 22.31 1.32
C ASP A 52 24.50 23.75 0.81
N ARG A 53 25.76 24.20 0.70
CA ARG A 53 26.13 25.54 0.25
C ARG A 53 26.35 25.58 -1.28
N PRO A 54 26.22 26.75 -1.93
CA PRO A 54 26.40 26.87 -3.38
C PRO A 54 27.83 26.56 -3.87
N ASP A 55 28.84 26.60 -3.00
CA ASP A 55 30.22 26.20 -3.27
C ASP A 55 30.52 24.72 -3.00
N ALA A 56 29.50 23.93 -2.64
CA ALA A 56 29.62 22.52 -2.24
C ALA A 56 30.32 21.63 -3.27
N GLU A 57 30.25 21.94 -4.55
CA GLU A 57 30.88 21.13 -5.61
C GLU A 57 32.41 21.19 -5.54
N ARG A 58 33.00 22.40 -5.46
CA ARG A 58 34.46 22.57 -5.31
C ARG A 58 34.94 22.01 -3.98
N PHE A 59 34.17 22.24 -2.92
CA PHE A 59 34.44 21.71 -1.59
C PHE A 59 34.44 20.17 -1.59
N ALA A 60 33.44 19.53 -2.21
CA ALA A 60 33.35 18.08 -2.31
C ALA A 60 34.52 17.48 -3.09
N THR A 61 34.94 18.09 -4.21
CA THR A 61 36.12 17.64 -4.96
C THR A 61 37.40 17.74 -4.11
N SER A 62 37.59 18.86 -3.40
CA SER A 62 38.75 19.03 -2.51
C SER A 62 38.76 18.06 -1.33
N LEU A 63 37.58 17.67 -0.85
CA LEU A 63 37.42 16.71 0.22
C LEU A 63 37.80 15.29 -0.23
N VAL A 64 37.28 14.85 -1.37
CA VAL A 64 37.59 13.54 -1.96
C VAL A 64 39.10 13.42 -2.20
N GLN A 65 39.71 14.42 -2.86
CA GLN A 65 41.14 14.41 -3.12
C GLN A 65 42.01 14.39 -1.86
N SER A 66 41.55 15.01 -0.76
CA SER A 66 42.30 14.97 0.50
C SER A 66 42.22 13.62 1.19
N LEU A 67 41.07 12.94 1.09
CA LEU A 67 40.86 11.60 1.65
C LEU A 67 41.61 10.52 0.85
N GLU A 68 41.60 10.61 -0.48
CA GLU A 68 42.32 9.66 -1.36
C GLU A 68 43.85 9.76 -1.27
N ARG A 69 44.39 10.80 -0.62
CA ARG A 69 45.83 10.92 -0.35
C ARG A 69 46.28 10.15 0.89
N LEU A 70 45.35 9.69 1.73
CA LEU A 70 45.70 8.88 2.90
C LEU A 70 46.07 7.46 2.45
N GLU A 71 47.24 6.97 2.86
CA GLU A 71 47.65 5.58 2.65
C GLU A 71 46.67 4.66 3.39
N GLY A 72 46.04 3.71 2.68
CA GLY A 72 45.00 2.83 3.21
C GLY A 72 43.57 3.19 2.81
N VAL A 73 43.34 4.34 2.14
CA VAL A 73 42.05 4.66 1.51
C VAL A 73 42.00 4.12 0.07
N ASN A 74 41.00 3.28 -0.23
CA ASN A 74 40.81 2.70 -1.55
C ASN A 74 40.12 3.67 -2.52
N TRP A 75 39.05 4.34 -2.05
CA TRP A 75 38.35 5.39 -2.77
C TRP A 75 37.47 6.21 -1.81
N ALA A 76 37.15 7.45 -2.17
CA ALA A 76 36.19 8.28 -1.44
C ALA A 76 35.16 8.91 -2.39
N ALA A 77 33.91 9.02 -1.95
CA ALA A 77 32.88 9.71 -2.71
C ALA A 77 31.93 10.51 -1.81
N VAL A 78 31.51 11.68 -2.28
CA VAL A 78 30.60 12.55 -1.56
C VAL A 78 29.16 12.34 -2.04
N ASN A 79 28.27 11.99 -1.12
CA ASN A 79 26.85 11.96 -1.33
C ASN A 79 26.21 13.23 -0.74
N GLN A 80 26.01 14.24 -1.58
CA GLN A 80 25.43 15.52 -1.17
C GLN A 80 23.99 15.39 -0.68
N VAL A 81 23.21 14.44 -1.21
CA VAL A 81 21.82 14.19 -0.81
C VAL A 81 21.74 13.72 0.64
N LEU A 82 22.61 12.78 1.02
CA LEU A 82 22.72 12.29 2.41
C LEU A 82 23.51 13.25 3.29
N GLY A 83 24.28 14.18 2.70
CA GLY A 83 25.20 15.06 3.40
C GLY A 83 26.37 14.32 4.03
N ARG A 84 26.85 13.26 3.36
CA ARG A 84 27.88 12.34 3.86
C ARG A 84 28.96 12.08 2.82
N VAL A 85 30.15 11.79 3.30
CA VAL A 85 31.21 11.15 2.50
C VAL A 85 31.22 9.65 2.82
N VAL A 86 31.37 8.85 1.78
CA VAL A 86 31.58 7.40 1.84
C VAL A 86 33.04 7.16 1.52
N VAL A 87 33.75 6.49 2.41
CA VAL A 87 35.18 6.17 2.26
C VAL A 87 35.34 4.67 2.38
N ALA A 88 35.85 4.01 1.35
CA ALA A 88 36.30 2.63 1.45
C ALA A 88 37.77 2.63 1.88
N PHE A 89 38.09 1.95 2.97
CA PHE A 89 39.43 1.99 3.57
C PHE A 89 39.79 0.61 4.15
N ASP A 90 41.09 0.39 4.32
CA ASP A 90 41.66 -0.74 5.02
C ASP A 90 41.74 -0.42 6.51
N ASP A 91 40.99 -1.16 7.34
CA ASP A 91 40.89 -0.93 8.78
C ASP A 91 42.15 -1.35 9.56
N GLU A 92 43.10 -2.03 8.91
CA GLU A 92 44.43 -2.30 9.47
C GLU A 92 45.39 -1.11 9.31
N GLN A 93 45.13 -0.20 8.36
CA GLN A 93 46.05 0.89 7.99
C GLN A 93 45.57 2.29 8.44
N VAL A 94 44.26 2.54 8.45
CA VAL A 94 43.67 3.84 8.76
C VAL A 94 42.46 3.68 9.68
N ASP A 95 42.38 4.48 10.74
CA ASP A 95 41.19 4.52 11.59
C ASP A 95 40.20 5.59 11.11
N VAL A 96 38.93 5.41 11.47
CA VAL A 96 37.84 6.35 11.20
C VAL A 96 38.08 7.71 11.84
N ASP A 97 38.81 7.74 12.96
CA ASP A 97 39.22 8.99 13.63
C ASP A 97 40.16 9.81 12.72
N ASP A 98 41.12 9.16 12.04
CA ASP A 98 42.03 9.82 11.08
C ASP A 98 41.25 10.40 9.89
N LEU A 99 40.29 9.63 9.35
CA LEU A 99 39.39 10.11 8.29
C LEU A 99 38.59 11.34 8.75
N THR A 100 38.12 11.32 10.01
CA THR A 100 37.33 12.42 10.58
C THR A 100 38.18 13.69 10.73
N GLU A 101 39.44 13.56 11.15
CA GLU A 101 40.37 14.68 11.29
C GLU A 101 40.66 15.36 9.94
N VAL A 102 40.86 14.58 8.88
CA VAL A 102 41.03 15.13 7.52
C VAL A 102 39.78 15.88 7.07
N ILE A 103 38.59 15.33 7.31
CA ILE A 103 37.32 16.02 6.98
C ILE A 103 37.21 17.34 7.75
N GLU A 104 37.52 17.36 9.04
CA GLU A 104 37.46 18.57 9.88
C GLU A 104 38.47 19.63 9.44
N THR A 105 39.65 19.21 8.98
CA THR A 105 40.67 20.10 8.43
C THR A 105 40.18 20.76 7.15
N VAL A 106 39.57 20.00 6.23
CA VAL A 106 39.02 20.53 4.97
C VAL A 106 37.80 21.43 5.22
N GLU A 107 36.93 21.07 6.16
CA GLU A 107 35.81 21.91 6.63
C GLU A 107 36.31 23.24 7.22
N ALA A 108 37.36 23.22 8.03
CA ALA A 108 37.95 24.41 8.61
C ALA A 108 38.61 25.32 7.56
N ALA A 109 39.37 24.74 6.62
CA ALA A 109 39.99 25.47 5.52
C ALA A 109 38.97 26.17 4.61
N SER A 110 37.77 25.59 4.50
CA SER A 110 36.68 26.13 3.67
C SER A 110 35.69 27.01 4.44
N GLY A 111 35.95 27.29 5.73
CA GLY A 111 35.09 28.15 6.56
C GLY A 111 33.80 27.50 7.08
N HIS A 112 33.61 26.20 6.87
CA HIS A 112 32.40 25.44 7.26
C HIS A 112 32.44 24.87 8.68
N SER A 113 33.53 25.09 9.43
CA SER A 113 33.69 24.54 10.79
C SER A 113 32.72 25.13 11.83
N ARG A 114 32.04 26.25 11.55
CA ARG A 114 30.98 26.81 12.40
C ARG A 114 29.57 26.38 11.99
N ASP A 115 29.41 25.77 10.81
CA ASP A 115 28.12 25.29 10.36
C ASP A 115 27.67 24.09 11.21
N GLY A 116 26.36 23.99 11.45
CA GLY A 116 25.78 22.86 12.15
C GLY A 116 25.07 21.91 11.18
N PHE A 117 24.94 20.64 11.55
CA PHE A 117 24.25 19.62 10.76
C PHE A 117 22.73 19.85 10.78
N PRO A 118 22.04 19.96 9.62
CA PRO A 118 20.60 20.20 9.60
C PRO A 118 19.80 19.08 10.30
N ILE A 119 18.94 19.42 11.26
CA ILE A 119 18.09 18.46 11.99
C ILE A 119 16.97 17.89 11.10
N GLU A 120 16.63 18.60 10.02
CA GLU A 120 15.59 18.18 9.08
C GLU A 120 16.02 16.96 8.25
N ARG A 121 17.35 16.74 8.08
CA ARG A 121 17.87 15.55 7.39
C ARG A 121 17.49 14.27 8.14
N PRO A 122 16.99 13.24 7.43
CA PRO A 122 16.60 11.98 8.06
C PRO A 122 17.82 11.27 8.67
N GLU A 123 17.60 10.52 9.76
CA GLU A 123 18.66 9.69 10.36
C GLU A 123 19.05 8.60 9.36
N HIS A 124 20.34 8.36 9.14
CA HIS A 124 20.80 7.43 8.12
C HIS A 124 20.50 5.97 8.51
N PRO A 125 20.10 5.08 7.58
CA PRO A 125 19.76 3.68 7.89
C PRO A 125 20.88 2.89 8.60
N GLY A 126 22.14 3.16 8.25
CA GLY A 126 23.29 2.48 8.85
C GLY A 126 23.59 2.89 10.30
N ASP A 127 23.06 4.03 10.78
CA ASP A 127 23.42 4.59 12.07
C ASP A 127 23.01 3.68 13.23
N THR A 128 23.91 3.51 14.21
CA THR A 128 23.67 2.73 15.43
C THR A 128 22.92 3.52 16.51
N GLU A 129 22.98 4.86 16.45
CA GLU A 129 22.39 5.76 17.44
C GLU A 129 20.88 5.50 17.66
N PRO A 130 20.03 5.31 16.61
CA PRO A 130 18.60 5.04 16.81
C PRO A 130 18.35 3.70 17.51
N VAL A 131 19.15 2.67 17.21
CA VAL A 131 19.05 1.34 17.84
C VAL A 131 19.39 1.44 19.33
N LEU A 132 20.52 2.06 19.65
CA LEU A 132 20.97 2.27 21.03
C LEU A 132 19.98 3.13 21.82
N ARG A 133 19.45 4.20 21.22
CA ARG A 133 18.44 5.08 21.85
C ARG A 133 17.21 4.28 22.29
N GLN A 134 16.67 3.43 21.41
CA GLN A 134 15.53 2.58 21.76
C GLN A 134 15.90 1.50 22.78
N ALA A 135 17.08 0.90 22.70
CA ALA A 135 17.56 -0.09 23.67
C ALA A 135 17.70 0.50 25.09
N PHE A 136 18.30 1.70 25.22
CA PHE A 136 18.39 2.40 26.50
C PHE A 136 17.02 2.77 27.05
N ALA A 137 16.12 3.23 26.19
CA ALA A 137 14.75 3.54 26.56
C ALA A 137 14.00 2.29 27.06
N ILE A 138 14.14 1.13 26.39
CA ILE A 138 13.61 -0.15 26.86
C ILE A 138 14.19 -0.52 28.24
N GLY A 139 15.51 -0.38 28.41
CA GLY A 139 16.18 -0.64 29.69
C GLY A 139 15.63 0.23 30.82
N ALA A 140 15.41 1.52 30.57
CA ALA A 140 14.83 2.45 31.53
C ALA A 140 13.39 2.04 31.91
N ASP A 141 12.57 1.60 30.96
CA ASP A 141 11.20 1.15 31.22
C ASP A 141 11.18 -0.16 32.01
N VAL A 142 12.09 -1.11 31.72
CA VAL A 142 12.21 -2.37 32.49
C VAL A 142 12.58 -2.08 33.95
N VAL A 143 13.54 -1.18 34.18
CA VAL A 143 13.90 -0.73 35.53
C VAL A 143 12.71 -0.04 36.20
N GLY A 144 12.02 0.86 35.49
CA GLY A 144 10.81 1.53 35.98
C GLY A 144 9.69 0.55 36.37
N LEU A 145 9.48 -0.51 35.57
CA LEU A 145 8.53 -1.57 35.86
C LEU A 145 8.91 -2.33 37.12
N GLY A 146 10.20 -2.67 37.27
CA GLY A 146 10.74 -3.31 38.47
C GLY A 146 10.50 -2.48 39.73
N VAL A 147 10.81 -1.18 39.68
CA VAL A 147 10.56 -0.23 40.77
C VAL A 147 9.05 -0.12 41.08
N SER A 148 8.21 -0.04 40.05
CA SER A 148 6.75 0.04 40.22
C SER A 148 6.18 -1.23 40.88
N VAL A 149 6.63 -2.41 40.48
CA VAL A 149 6.19 -3.69 41.05
C VAL A 149 6.70 -3.83 42.48
N ALA A 150 7.97 -3.55 42.73
CA ALA A 150 8.57 -3.58 44.06
C ALA A 150 7.88 -2.61 45.02
N GLY A 151 7.61 -1.37 44.60
CA GLY A 151 6.88 -0.38 45.39
C GLY A 151 5.46 -0.82 45.76
N ARG A 152 4.78 -1.54 44.86
CA ARG A 152 3.43 -2.10 45.09
C ARG A 152 3.48 -3.28 46.07
N VAL A 153 4.46 -4.17 45.93
CA VAL A 153 4.69 -5.31 46.84
C VAL A 153 5.04 -4.81 48.25
N LEU A 154 5.89 -3.78 48.33
CA LEU A 154 6.32 -3.15 49.59
C LEU A 154 5.29 -2.16 50.17
N ARG A 155 4.13 -1.98 49.51
CA ARG A 155 3.04 -1.07 49.92
C ARG A 155 3.50 0.38 50.19
N ILE A 156 4.52 0.85 49.47
CA ILE A 156 5.00 2.23 49.56
C ILE A 156 3.92 3.16 49.00
N ARG A 157 3.61 4.26 49.70
CA ARG A 157 2.61 5.23 49.23
C ARG A 157 3.04 5.83 47.88
N PRO A 158 2.20 5.77 46.83
CA PRO A 158 2.51 6.43 45.57
C PRO A 158 2.63 7.94 45.78
N LEU A 159 3.64 8.54 45.16
CA LEU A 159 3.83 9.99 45.17
C LEU A 159 2.76 10.67 44.29
N PRO A 160 2.38 11.93 44.57
CA PRO A 160 1.38 12.64 43.78
C PRO A 160 1.76 12.70 42.30
N VAL A 161 0.81 12.32 41.44
CA VAL A 161 0.95 12.20 39.97
C VAL A 161 1.09 13.56 39.27
N ASP A 162 1.06 14.66 40.02
CA ASP A 162 1.12 16.05 39.55
C ASP A 162 2.32 16.30 38.60
N LEU A 163 3.45 15.63 38.84
CA LEU A 163 4.67 15.73 38.03
C LEU A 163 4.55 14.99 36.68
N ALA A 164 3.92 13.81 36.66
CA ALA A 164 3.70 13.03 35.45
C ALA A 164 2.63 13.66 34.54
N ALA A 165 1.58 14.26 35.14
CA ALA A 165 0.58 15.02 34.39
C ALA A 165 1.19 16.26 33.72
N THR A 166 2.11 16.94 34.41
CA THR A 166 2.83 18.10 33.87
C THR A 166 3.76 17.71 32.72
N VAL A 167 4.52 16.61 32.86
CA VAL A 167 5.39 16.06 31.80
C VAL A 167 4.59 15.59 30.59
N GLY A 168 3.51 14.83 30.80
CA GLY A 168 2.64 14.35 29.71
C GLY A 168 1.91 15.48 28.98
N MET A 169 1.59 16.59 29.67
CA MET A 169 1.01 17.78 29.05
C MET A 169 2.05 18.56 28.23
N LEU A 170 3.29 18.65 28.70
CA LEU A 170 4.42 19.25 27.98
C LEU A 170 4.74 18.50 26.69
N GLU A 171 4.69 17.17 26.73
CA GLU A 171 4.97 16.27 25.60
C GLU A 171 3.90 16.35 24.51
N ASN A 172 2.65 16.59 24.90
CA ASN A 172 1.49 16.51 24.00
C ASN A 172 1.01 17.85 23.44
N ILE A 173 1.47 18.99 23.97
CA ILE A 173 1.17 20.32 23.43
C ILE A 173 2.28 20.72 22.43
N PRO A 174 2.00 20.77 21.11
CA PRO A 174 3.02 20.94 20.08
C PRO A 174 3.88 22.22 20.25
N ARG A 175 3.28 23.30 20.76
CA ARG A 175 3.96 24.59 20.97
C ARG A 175 4.99 24.55 22.11
N LEU A 176 4.72 23.83 23.18
CA LEU A 176 5.61 23.76 24.36
C LEU A 176 6.79 22.83 24.08
N ARG A 177 6.51 21.68 23.47
CA ARG A 177 7.53 20.75 22.97
C ARG A 177 8.52 21.44 22.03
N GLY A 178 8.01 22.21 21.06
CA GLY A 178 8.85 22.95 20.11
C GLY A 178 9.79 23.96 20.77
N GLY A 179 9.42 24.53 21.93
CA GLY A 179 10.26 25.44 22.71
C GLY A 179 11.34 24.72 23.53
N LEU A 180 11.09 23.50 24.02
CA LEU A 180 12.10 22.68 24.69
C LEU A 180 13.12 22.11 23.70
N GLU A 181 12.64 21.60 22.57
CA GLU A 181 13.50 21.15 21.47
C GLU A 181 14.47 22.25 21.01
N HIS A 182 14.05 23.53 21.12
CA HIS A 182 14.86 24.69 20.76
C HIS A 182 16.03 24.95 21.74
N ARG A 183 15.95 24.55 23.02
CA ARG A 183 17.00 24.81 24.03
C ARG A 183 17.99 23.66 24.22
N ILE A 184 17.52 22.42 24.15
CA ILE A 184 18.32 21.24 24.55
C ILE A 184 18.51 20.21 23.42
N GLY A 185 17.91 20.45 22.25
CA GLY A 185 18.04 19.58 21.08
C GLY A 185 17.09 18.37 21.09
N HIS A 186 16.64 17.97 19.90
CA HIS A 186 15.62 16.92 19.71
C HIS A 186 15.97 15.56 20.35
N PRO A 187 17.19 15.00 20.22
CA PRO A 187 17.51 13.68 20.79
C PRO A 187 17.49 13.66 22.32
N MET A 188 18.00 14.73 22.95
CA MET A 188 18.02 14.86 24.41
C MET A 188 16.64 15.21 24.98
N THR A 189 15.82 15.92 24.20
CA THR A 189 14.41 16.18 24.55
C THR A 189 13.61 14.88 24.54
N GLU A 190 13.76 14.04 23.52
CA GLU A 190 13.14 12.71 23.45
C GLU A 190 13.59 11.79 24.59
N LEU A 191 14.91 11.68 24.84
CA LEU A 191 15.44 10.86 25.92
C LEU A 191 15.00 11.40 27.30
N GLY A 192 14.99 12.72 27.46
CA GLY A 192 14.52 13.41 28.66
C GLY A 192 13.04 13.16 28.93
N PHE A 193 12.19 13.23 27.89
CA PHE A 193 10.77 12.87 28.02
C PHE A 193 10.59 11.38 28.31
N ALA A 194 11.35 10.50 27.65
CA ALA A 194 11.31 9.06 27.89
C ALA A 194 11.66 8.71 29.35
N LEU A 195 12.73 9.29 29.91
CA LEU A 195 13.13 9.11 31.30
C LEU A 195 12.15 9.77 32.28
N ALA A 196 11.71 10.98 32.00
CA ALA A 196 10.77 11.71 32.87
C ALA A 196 9.41 11.01 32.94
N ASN A 197 8.93 10.49 31.81
CA ASN A 197 7.68 9.74 31.73
C ASN A 197 7.81 8.36 32.39
N ALA A 198 8.91 7.62 32.16
CA ALA A 198 9.19 6.36 32.84
C ALA A 198 9.28 6.54 34.36
N THR A 199 9.97 7.59 34.82
CA THR A 199 10.09 7.94 36.25
C THR A 199 8.73 8.35 36.82
N GLY A 200 7.97 9.19 36.11
CA GLY A 200 6.63 9.62 36.52
C GLY A 200 5.66 8.46 36.65
N GLN A 201 5.69 7.50 35.70
CA GLN A 201 4.85 6.31 35.73
C GLN A 201 5.30 5.28 36.79
N ALA A 202 6.61 5.12 37.01
CA ALA A 202 7.16 4.27 38.06
C ALA A 202 6.77 4.79 39.47
N LEU A 203 6.82 6.10 39.68
CA LEU A 203 6.39 6.76 40.93
C LEU A 203 4.86 6.75 41.11
N ALA A 204 4.11 6.81 40.00
CA ALA A 204 2.65 6.66 39.99
C ALA A 204 2.17 5.20 40.14
N GLN A 205 3.09 4.22 40.19
CA GLN A 205 2.84 2.79 40.34
C GLN A 205 1.82 2.20 39.34
N GLY A 206 1.79 2.73 38.12
CA GLY A 206 0.88 2.31 37.04
C GLY A 206 1.55 1.37 36.03
N PRO A 207 1.56 0.03 36.24
CA PRO A 207 2.34 -0.90 35.40
C PRO A 207 1.90 -0.91 33.93
N LEU A 208 0.63 -0.60 33.64
CA LEU A 208 0.12 -0.65 32.26
C LEU A 208 0.73 0.45 31.36
N GLY A 209 1.03 1.63 31.91
CA GLY A 209 1.68 2.71 31.14
C GLY A 209 3.06 2.27 30.65
N ILE A 210 3.85 1.71 31.56
CA ILE A 210 5.21 1.22 31.28
C ILE A 210 5.17 0.04 30.30
N VAL A 211 4.21 -0.89 30.44
CA VAL A 211 4.03 -2.00 29.48
C VAL A 211 3.67 -1.47 28.08
N THR A 212 2.85 -0.43 28.00
CA THR A 212 2.47 0.19 26.72
C THR A 212 3.67 0.85 26.06
N ASP A 213 4.46 1.61 26.83
CA ASP A 213 5.66 2.28 26.35
C ASP A 213 6.73 1.25 25.93
N LEU A 214 6.90 0.18 26.70
CA LEU A 214 7.77 -0.96 26.36
C LEU A 214 7.35 -1.63 25.04
N ALA A 215 6.05 -1.87 24.84
CA ALA A 215 5.54 -2.47 23.62
C ALA A 215 5.83 -1.57 22.40
N GLN A 216 5.59 -0.26 22.52
CA GLN A 216 5.87 0.71 21.46
C GLN A 216 7.38 0.81 21.16
N ARG A 217 8.23 0.94 22.20
CA ARG A 217 9.68 0.99 22.05
C ARG A 217 10.26 -0.29 21.46
N THR A 218 9.70 -1.45 21.80
CA THR A 218 10.08 -2.73 21.19
C THR A 218 9.81 -2.73 19.68
N VAL A 219 8.66 -2.20 19.25
CA VAL A 219 8.33 -2.12 17.82
C VAL A 219 9.28 -1.17 17.08
N LEU A 220 9.58 0.01 17.66
CA LEU A 220 10.54 0.97 17.09
C LEU A 220 11.98 0.46 17.10
N TYR A 221 12.38 -0.29 18.13
CA TYR A 221 13.68 -0.97 18.18
C TYR A 221 13.80 -1.98 17.03
N ARG A 222 12.76 -2.80 16.79
CA ARG A 222 12.75 -3.77 15.69
C ARG A 222 12.73 -3.08 14.32
N GLU A 223 12.09 -1.92 14.17
CA GLU A 223 12.19 -1.08 12.96
C GLU A 223 13.64 -0.64 12.73
N ALA A 224 14.29 -0.06 13.76
CA ALA A 224 15.66 0.44 13.65
C ALA A 224 16.67 -0.68 13.33
N VAL A 225 16.55 -1.84 13.98
CA VAL A 225 17.38 -3.02 13.69
C VAL A 225 17.16 -3.51 12.26
N ALA A 226 15.91 -3.70 11.83
CA ALA A 226 15.63 -4.20 10.48
C ALA A 226 16.11 -3.25 9.38
N ARG A 227 15.92 -1.94 9.59
CA ARG A 227 16.41 -0.89 8.69
C ARG A 227 17.93 -0.91 8.56
N ARG A 228 18.65 -1.05 9.68
CA ARG A 228 20.12 -1.17 9.68
C ARG A 228 20.59 -2.45 9.02
N SER A 229 19.94 -3.58 9.30
CA SER A 229 20.27 -4.86 8.66
C SER A 229 20.03 -4.85 7.15
N ALA A 230 18.96 -4.19 6.68
CA ALA A 230 18.72 -4.01 5.24
C ALA A 230 19.81 -3.15 4.60
N TRP A 231 20.19 -2.04 5.23
CA TRP A 231 21.30 -1.21 4.76
C TRP A 231 22.60 -2.01 4.63
N ILE A 232 23.01 -2.75 5.67
CA ILE A 232 24.25 -3.54 5.65
C ILE A 232 24.27 -4.57 4.51
N ARG A 233 23.10 -5.14 4.16
CA ARG A 233 22.99 -6.09 3.04
C ARG A 233 23.08 -5.42 1.67
N VAL A 234 22.47 -4.25 1.52
CA VAL A 234 22.31 -3.58 0.22
C VAL A 234 23.48 -2.64 -0.09
N GLU A 235 24.08 -2.01 0.92
CA GLU A 235 25.19 -1.05 0.79
C GLU A 235 26.32 -1.49 -0.16
N PRO A 236 26.85 -2.74 -0.11
CA PRO A 236 27.92 -3.15 -1.00
C PRO A 236 27.59 -2.92 -2.47
N HIS A 237 26.34 -3.17 -2.86
CA HIS A 237 25.87 -3.06 -4.25
C HIS A 237 25.60 -1.60 -4.66
N LEU A 238 25.29 -0.72 -3.71
CA LEU A 238 25.04 0.71 -3.97
C LEU A 238 26.34 1.53 -4.10
N SER A 239 27.45 1.00 -3.56
CA SER A 239 28.70 1.76 -3.35
C SER A 239 29.63 1.85 -4.56
N HIS A 240 29.37 1.07 -5.62
CA HIS A 240 30.14 1.11 -6.87
C HIS A 240 29.46 1.91 -7.99
N ALA A 241 28.26 2.43 -7.74
CA ALA A 241 27.52 3.20 -8.73
C ALA A 241 28.11 4.62 -8.88
N PRO A 242 28.23 5.14 -10.12
CA PRO A 242 28.61 6.53 -10.35
C PRO A 242 27.71 7.46 -9.53
N HIS A 243 28.30 8.30 -8.69
CA HIS A 243 27.57 9.35 -8.00
C HIS A 243 27.44 10.53 -8.95
N ASP A 244 26.24 10.78 -9.47
CA ASP A 244 25.99 12.04 -10.18
C ASP A 244 26.25 13.22 -9.21
N PRO A 245 27.11 14.19 -9.56
CA PRO A 245 27.26 15.40 -8.79
C PRO A 245 25.94 16.17 -8.85
N LEU A 246 25.19 16.14 -7.75
CA LEU A 246 23.87 16.77 -7.66
C LEU A 246 23.95 17.98 -6.75
N VAL A 247 23.83 19.17 -7.31
CA VAL A 247 23.51 20.40 -6.56
C VAL A 247 22.00 20.42 -6.33
N PRO A 248 21.48 20.16 -5.12
CA PRO A 248 20.07 20.42 -4.84
C PRO A 248 19.84 21.94 -4.84
N PRO A 249 18.95 22.49 -5.68
CA PRO A 249 18.58 23.89 -5.60
C PRO A 249 18.02 24.21 -4.21
N ALA A 250 18.53 25.26 -3.56
CA ALA A 250 18.22 25.64 -2.19
C ALA A 250 16.71 25.85 -1.88
N GLY A 251 15.85 25.96 -2.91
CA GLY A 251 14.39 26.09 -2.78
C GLY A 251 13.56 24.81 -2.95
N LEU A 252 14.14 23.69 -3.40
CA LEU A 252 13.39 22.47 -3.72
C LEU A 252 13.10 21.55 -2.51
N MET A 253 13.41 21.96 -1.28
CA MET A 253 13.23 21.11 -0.09
C MET A 253 11.92 21.38 0.69
N ARG A 254 11.27 22.53 0.50
CA ARG A 254 10.03 22.87 1.23
C ARG A 254 8.79 22.65 0.36
N ARG A 255 7.83 21.92 0.92
CA ARG A 255 6.49 21.73 0.33
C ARG A 255 5.78 23.09 0.22
N ALA A 256 5.15 23.36 -0.91
CA ALA A 256 4.49 24.64 -1.20
C ALA A 256 3.38 24.98 -0.18
N THR A 257 2.66 23.97 0.29
CA THR A 257 1.59 24.11 1.29
C THR A 257 1.79 23.14 2.46
N PRO A 258 1.23 23.39 3.65
CA PRO A 258 1.22 22.42 4.75
C PRO A 258 0.49 21.12 4.39
N LEU A 259 0.96 19.98 4.93
CA LEU A 259 0.32 18.68 4.71
C LEU A 259 -1.13 18.68 5.23
N PRO A 260 -2.10 18.11 4.48
CA PRO A 260 -3.46 17.96 4.96
C PRO A 260 -3.51 17.06 6.20
N SER A 261 -4.52 17.28 7.05
CA SER A 261 -4.70 16.50 8.29
C SER A 261 -5.24 15.10 7.99
N GLY A 262 -4.51 14.07 8.44
CA GLY A 262 -4.93 12.68 8.40
C GLY A 262 -5.99 12.34 9.46
N PRO A 263 -6.46 11.08 9.53
CA PRO A 263 -7.42 10.63 10.54
C PRO A 263 -6.97 10.91 11.97
N VAL A 264 -5.70 10.63 12.28
CA VAL A 264 -5.11 10.81 13.62
C VAL A 264 -5.02 12.29 13.98
N GLU A 265 -4.57 13.13 13.04
CA GLU A 265 -4.46 14.59 13.26
C GLU A 265 -5.85 15.22 13.47
N ARG A 266 -6.86 14.81 12.69
CA ARG A 266 -8.25 15.26 12.87
C ARG A 266 -8.81 14.87 14.24
N TYR A 267 -8.53 13.64 14.69
CA TYR A 267 -8.92 13.21 16.03
C TYR A 267 -8.18 14.01 17.10
N ALA A 268 -6.85 14.13 17.02
CA ALA A 268 -6.05 14.85 18.00
C ALA A 268 -6.51 16.30 18.18
N ASN A 269 -6.82 17.00 17.09
CA ASN A 269 -7.32 18.37 17.13
C ASN A 269 -8.70 18.47 17.84
N ARG A 270 -9.60 17.51 17.59
CA ARG A 270 -10.92 17.46 18.25
C ARG A 270 -10.81 17.03 19.72
N ALA A 271 -9.98 16.04 20.02
CA ALA A 271 -9.77 15.51 21.36
C ALA A 271 -9.16 16.55 22.30
N GLY A 272 -8.22 17.37 21.81
CA GLY A 272 -7.65 18.46 22.59
C GLY A 272 -8.67 19.53 23.00
N LEU A 273 -9.58 19.91 22.09
CA LEU A 273 -10.68 20.83 22.42
C LEU A 273 -11.71 20.18 23.37
N ALA A 274 -12.05 18.91 23.13
CA ALA A 274 -13.01 18.17 23.95
C ALA A 274 -12.51 17.96 25.39
N SER A 275 -11.22 17.69 25.58
CA SER A 275 -10.64 17.48 26.91
C SER A 275 -10.57 18.76 27.73
N LEU A 276 -10.31 19.92 27.10
CA LEU A 276 -10.39 21.23 27.76
C LEU A 276 -11.82 21.52 28.25
N ALA A 277 -12.82 21.28 27.40
CA ALA A 277 -14.22 21.44 27.77
C ALA A 277 -14.64 20.48 28.90
N ALA A 278 -14.21 19.22 28.83
CA ALA A 278 -14.46 18.23 29.88
C ALA A 278 -13.80 18.63 31.21
N GLY A 279 -12.54 19.08 31.18
CA GLY A 279 -11.84 19.57 32.38
C GLY A 279 -12.58 20.75 33.03
N GLY A 280 -13.09 21.69 32.24
CA GLY A 280 -13.92 22.80 32.71
C GLY A 280 -15.24 22.34 33.34
N ALA A 281 -15.94 21.39 32.72
CA ALA A 281 -17.17 20.82 33.27
C ALA A 281 -16.91 20.09 34.60
N VAL A 282 -15.84 19.30 34.68
CA VAL A 282 -15.43 18.60 35.91
C VAL A 282 -15.07 19.60 37.01
N LEU A 283 -14.38 20.69 36.68
CA LEU A 283 -14.09 21.77 37.62
C LEU A 283 -15.39 22.40 38.16
N GLY A 284 -16.38 22.66 37.29
CA GLY A 284 -17.67 23.19 37.69
C GLY A 284 -18.49 22.25 38.58
N MET A 285 -18.55 20.96 38.24
CA MET A 285 -19.35 19.96 38.96
C MET A 285 -18.70 19.52 40.27
N THR A 286 -17.38 19.33 40.28
CA THR A 286 -16.67 18.76 41.45
C THR A 286 -15.97 19.81 42.30
N ARG A 287 -15.75 21.02 41.77
CA ARG A 287 -14.93 22.10 42.37
C ARG A 287 -13.53 21.65 42.77
N ASP A 288 -13.01 20.61 42.13
CA ASP A 288 -11.71 20.01 42.42
C ASP A 288 -10.74 20.25 41.25
N PRO A 289 -9.76 21.17 41.40
CA PRO A 289 -8.82 21.50 40.33
C PRO A 289 -7.91 20.33 39.96
N ARG A 290 -7.64 19.39 40.90
CA ARG A 290 -6.82 18.21 40.59
C ARG A 290 -7.58 17.23 39.70
N ARG A 291 -8.87 17.00 39.97
CA ARG A 291 -9.71 16.16 39.08
C ARG A 291 -9.92 16.80 37.70
N ALA A 292 -10.03 18.12 37.65
CA ALA A 292 -10.11 18.84 36.39
C ALA A 292 -8.82 18.66 35.56
N ALA A 293 -7.64 18.79 36.19
CA ALA A 293 -6.35 18.56 35.54
C ALA A 293 -6.17 17.10 35.09
N ASP A 294 -6.53 16.13 35.93
CA ASP A 294 -6.50 14.70 35.58
C ASP A 294 -7.35 14.39 34.34
N THR A 295 -8.51 15.05 34.20
CA THR A 295 -9.43 14.87 33.05
C THR A 295 -8.80 15.29 31.73
N LEU A 296 -7.82 16.20 31.74
CA LEU A 296 -7.09 16.60 30.53
C LEU A 296 -6.30 15.42 29.94
N LEU A 297 -5.86 14.47 30.77
CA LEU A 297 -5.13 13.26 30.34
C LEU A 297 -6.01 12.36 29.44
N ALA A 298 -7.34 12.43 29.57
CA ALA A 298 -8.25 11.69 28.72
C ALA A 298 -8.16 12.16 27.26
N GLY A 299 -7.76 13.41 26.97
CA GLY A 299 -7.66 13.94 25.61
C GLY A 299 -6.44 13.47 24.81
N MET A 300 -5.55 12.66 25.39
CA MET A 300 -4.31 12.25 24.74
C MET A 300 -4.58 11.32 23.54
N PRO A 301 -4.12 11.66 22.32
CA PRO A 301 -4.29 10.81 21.14
C PRO A 301 -3.27 9.66 21.07
N LYS A 302 -2.99 9.02 22.22
CA LYS A 302 -1.93 8.02 22.35
C LYS A 302 -2.19 6.82 21.44
N ALA A 303 -3.40 6.27 21.46
CA ALA A 303 -3.76 5.12 20.63
C ALA A 303 -3.68 5.41 19.12
N GLY A 304 -4.15 6.59 18.69
CA GLY A 304 -4.06 7.04 17.30
C GLY A 304 -2.62 7.07 16.78
N ARG A 305 -1.69 7.60 17.58
CA ARG A 305 -0.26 7.64 17.21
C ARG A 305 0.39 6.26 17.31
N ALA A 306 0.13 5.51 18.38
CA ALA A 306 0.75 4.21 18.64
C ALA A 306 0.41 3.17 17.57
N GLY A 307 -0.86 3.08 17.14
CA GLY A 307 -1.25 2.15 16.08
C GLY A 307 -0.64 2.50 14.71
N ARG A 308 -0.59 3.79 14.36
CA ARG A 308 0.09 4.24 13.13
C ARG A 308 1.58 3.94 13.17
N GLU A 309 2.27 4.26 14.27
CA GLU A 309 3.69 3.95 14.42
C GLU A 309 3.95 2.45 14.33
N ALA A 310 3.14 1.64 14.99
CA ALA A 310 3.30 0.19 15.01
C ALA A 310 3.13 -0.43 13.61
N PHE A 311 2.15 0.05 12.85
CA PHE A 311 1.94 -0.34 11.46
C PHE A 311 3.13 0.06 10.57
N CYS A 312 3.54 1.33 10.60
CA CYS A 312 4.65 1.81 9.77
C CYS A 312 5.97 1.10 10.12
N ALA A 313 6.25 0.89 11.40
CA ALA A 313 7.41 0.16 11.87
C ALA A 313 7.41 -1.30 11.38
N GLN A 314 6.25 -1.96 11.41
CA GLN A 314 6.12 -3.31 10.88
C GLN A 314 6.24 -3.34 9.35
N LEU A 315 5.70 -2.35 8.62
CA LEU A 315 5.86 -2.21 7.18
C LEU A 315 7.34 -2.03 6.81
N THR A 316 8.10 -1.18 7.53
CA THR A 316 9.55 -1.04 7.36
C THR A 316 10.25 -2.40 7.46
N ARG A 317 9.81 -3.26 8.40
CA ARG A 317 10.40 -4.59 8.57
C ARG A 317 10.06 -5.55 7.43
N VAL A 318 8.84 -5.49 6.90
CA VAL A 318 8.43 -6.25 5.72
C VAL A 318 9.28 -5.84 4.53
N LEU A 319 9.40 -4.53 4.25
CA LEU A 319 10.23 -4.01 3.16
C LEU A 319 11.71 -4.39 3.34
N ALA A 320 12.25 -4.26 4.56
CA ALA A 320 13.62 -4.65 4.89
C ALA A 320 13.87 -6.15 4.64
N GLY A 321 12.90 -7.01 4.94
CA GLY A 321 12.95 -8.45 4.66
C GLY A 321 13.02 -8.77 3.16
N ARG A 322 12.54 -7.85 2.32
CA ARG A 322 12.47 -7.93 0.86
C ARG A 322 13.49 -7.05 0.15
N GLN A 323 14.68 -6.95 0.74
CA GLN A 323 15.83 -6.19 0.22
C GLN A 323 15.60 -4.68 -0.02
N SER A 324 14.44 -4.11 0.34
CA SER A 324 14.20 -2.67 0.23
C SER A 324 14.72 -1.93 1.46
N VAL A 325 15.25 -0.72 1.25
CA VAL A 325 15.78 0.12 2.33
C VAL A 325 14.93 1.37 2.51
N VAL A 326 14.34 1.51 3.70
CA VAL A 326 13.64 2.75 4.07
C VAL A 326 14.68 3.81 4.46
N MET A 327 14.90 4.80 3.60
CA MET A 327 15.82 5.92 3.82
C MET A 327 15.24 7.00 4.74
N ASP A 328 13.93 7.21 4.74
CA ASP A 328 13.24 8.08 5.70
C ASP A 328 11.94 7.43 6.20
N THR A 329 11.91 7.10 7.49
CA THR A 329 10.77 6.46 8.14
C THR A 329 9.56 7.40 8.30
N ARG A 330 9.76 8.72 8.16
CA ARG A 330 8.67 9.73 8.18
C ARG A 330 7.78 9.63 6.96
N ALA A 331 8.31 9.22 5.80
CA ALA A 331 7.52 9.05 4.59
C ALA A 331 6.44 7.99 4.76
N LEU A 332 6.77 6.85 5.39
CA LEU A 332 5.78 5.79 5.69
C LEU A 332 4.69 6.25 6.65
N ARG A 333 5.01 7.17 7.57
CA ARG A 333 4.06 7.77 8.53
C ARG A 333 3.11 8.81 7.88
N ARG A 334 3.29 9.10 6.60
CA ARG A 334 2.41 9.95 5.77
C ARG A 334 1.52 9.13 4.83
N LEU A 335 1.68 7.80 4.75
CA LEU A 335 0.90 6.93 3.85
C LEU A 335 -0.61 7.09 4.07
N ASP A 336 -1.04 7.30 5.32
CA ASP A 336 -2.45 7.52 5.69
C ASP A 336 -3.10 8.76 5.04
N ARG A 337 -2.29 9.60 4.39
CA ARG A 337 -2.67 10.86 3.74
C ARG A 337 -2.39 10.91 2.24
N VAL A 338 -1.67 9.94 1.68
CA VAL A 338 -1.37 9.89 0.24
C VAL A 338 -2.67 9.75 -0.53
N ASP A 339 -2.84 10.59 -1.57
CA ASP A 339 -4.03 10.58 -2.44
C ASP A 339 -3.69 10.53 -3.93
N THR A 340 -2.41 10.69 -4.28
CA THR A 340 -1.94 10.75 -5.66
C THR A 340 -0.67 9.93 -5.81
N LEU A 341 -0.65 9.02 -6.77
CA LEU A 341 0.50 8.23 -7.18
C LEU A 341 1.00 8.72 -8.54
N VAL A 342 2.24 9.19 -8.59
CA VAL A 342 2.94 9.56 -9.81
C VAL A 342 3.93 8.44 -10.14
N LEU A 343 3.77 7.83 -11.31
CA LEU A 343 4.63 6.76 -11.80
C LEU A 343 5.44 7.29 -12.99
N ASP A 344 6.76 7.32 -12.86
CA ASP A 344 7.60 7.59 -14.01
C ASP A 344 7.47 6.44 -15.02
N SER A 345 7.36 6.79 -16.30
CA SER A 345 7.41 5.86 -17.42
C SER A 345 8.54 4.84 -17.28
N SER A 346 9.71 5.22 -16.74
CA SER A 346 10.84 4.31 -16.54
C SER A 346 10.53 3.14 -15.58
N VAL A 347 9.59 3.31 -14.65
CA VAL A 347 9.19 2.30 -13.66
C VAL A 347 8.21 1.30 -14.27
N LEU A 348 7.46 1.72 -15.28
CA LEU A 348 6.38 0.96 -15.90
C LEU A 348 6.81 0.20 -17.16
N THR A 349 8.10 0.19 -17.46
CA THR A 349 8.65 -0.44 -18.66
C THR A 349 9.79 -1.38 -18.31
N THR A 350 9.94 -2.47 -19.05
CA THR A 350 11.06 -3.43 -18.90
C THR A 350 12.40 -2.88 -19.43
N GLY A 351 12.35 -1.78 -20.17
CA GLY A 351 13.48 -1.22 -20.92
C GLY A 351 13.61 -1.76 -22.34
N ARG A 352 12.94 -2.89 -22.63
CA ARG A 352 12.84 -3.45 -23.98
C ARG A 352 11.76 -2.74 -24.80
N LYS A 353 11.83 -2.95 -26.11
CA LYS A 353 10.83 -2.47 -27.06
C LYS A 353 10.08 -3.65 -27.65
N ARG A 354 8.89 -3.41 -28.14
CA ARG A 354 8.05 -4.35 -28.88
C ARG A 354 7.39 -3.66 -30.06
N LEU A 355 6.93 -4.45 -31.02
CA LEU A 355 6.10 -3.95 -32.10
C LEU A 355 4.65 -3.81 -31.62
N GLY A 356 4.01 -2.70 -32.00
CA GLY A 356 2.57 -2.50 -31.90
C GLY A 356 1.83 -3.20 -33.03
N ALA A 357 0.56 -2.84 -33.23
CA ALA A 357 -0.26 -3.48 -34.24
C ALA A 357 0.17 -3.05 -35.65
N PHE A 358 0.34 -4.04 -36.54
CA PHE A 358 0.76 -3.78 -37.91
C PHE A 358 -0.37 -3.17 -38.73
N THR A 359 -0.05 -2.11 -39.46
CA THR A 359 -0.92 -1.44 -40.42
C THR A 359 -0.48 -1.80 -41.84
N ALA A 360 -1.38 -2.41 -42.61
CA ALA A 360 -1.15 -2.70 -44.02
C ALA A 360 -1.01 -1.41 -44.84
N THR A 361 -0.11 -1.43 -45.82
CA THR A 361 0.04 -0.31 -46.79
C THR A 361 -0.97 -0.38 -47.94
N ALA A 362 -1.50 -1.57 -48.23
CA ALA A 362 -2.52 -1.84 -49.23
C ALA A 362 -3.54 -2.87 -48.70
N PRO A 363 -4.80 -2.86 -49.17
CA PRO A 363 -5.89 -3.68 -48.63
C PRO A 363 -5.82 -5.18 -48.97
N ASP A 364 -4.97 -5.57 -49.91
CA ASP A 364 -4.82 -6.92 -50.48
C ASP A 364 -3.64 -7.72 -49.90
N ILE A 365 -2.96 -7.19 -48.89
CA ILE A 365 -1.77 -7.79 -48.28
C ILE A 365 -2.18 -8.78 -47.17
N ASP A 366 -1.64 -10.00 -47.20
CA ASP A 366 -1.77 -10.94 -46.09
C ASP A 366 -0.90 -10.49 -44.91
N MET A 367 -1.54 -9.81 -43.97
CA MET A 367 -0.88 -9.32 -42.75
C MET A 367 -0.49 -10.44 -41.79
N THR A 368 -1.06 -11.64 -41.95
CA THR A 368 -0.88 -12.75 -41.03
C THR A 368 0.53 -13.30 -41.11
N GLY A 369 0.95 -13.73 -42.31
CA GLY A 369 2.31 -14.21 -42.54
C GLY A 369 3.38 -13.14 -42.27
N ILE A 370 3.11 -11.90 -42.70
CA ILE A 370 4.05 -10.78 -42.54
C ILE A 370 4.27 -10.42 -41.06
N ALA A 371 3.22 -10.36 -40.24
CA ALA A 371 3.37 -9.99 -38.83
C ALA A 371 4.02 -11.13 -38.02
N VAL A 372 3.78 -12.40 -38.35
CA VAL A 372 4.47 -13.54 -37.73
C VAL A 372 5.96 -13.45 -38.02
N ALA A 373 6.33 -13.38 -39.29
CA ALA A 373 7.72 -13.28 -39.72
C ALA A 373 8.40 -12.03 -39.11
N ALA A 374 7.71 -10.90 -39.07
CA ALA A 374 8.25 -9.67 -38.49
C ALA A 374 8.44 -9.73 -36.97
N ASN A 375 7.54 -10.39 -36.23
CA ASN A 375 7.71 -10.60 -34.79
C ASN A 375 8.85 -11.59 -34.49
N GLU A 376 9.02 -12.64 -35.29
CA GLU A 376 10.14 -13.59 -35.16
C GLU A 376 11.49 -12.96 -35.49
N MET A 377 11.52 -12.03 -36.46
CA MET A 377 12.73 -11.31 -36.86
C MET A 377 13.03 -10.08 -35.99
N PHE A 378 12.08 -9.58 -35.20
CA PHE A 378 12.27 -8.40 -34.38
C PHE A 378 13.14 -8.73 -33.16
N ASP A 379 14.30 -8.08 -33.09
CA ASP A 379 15.17 -8.13 -31.92
C ASP A 379 14.87 -6.94 -31.00
N ALA A 380 14.38 -7.24 -29.80
CA ALA A 380 14.04 -6.24 -28.79
C ALA A 380 15.28 -5.52 -28.23
N ASP A 381 16.44 -6.17 -28.24
CA ASP A 381 17.70 -5.62 -27.72
C ASP A 381 18.41 -4.76 -28.79
N GLU A 382 18.25 -5.09 -30.08
CA GLU A 382 18.74 -4.30 -31.21
C GLU A 382 17.63 -3.85 -32.20
N PRO A 383 16.65 -3.03 -31.76
CA PRO A 383 15.49 -2.65 -32.58
C PRO A 383 15.85 -1.77 -33.78
N GLY A 384 17.09 -1.32 -33.90
CA GLY A 384 17.57 -0.49 -35.00
C GLY A 384 18.12 -1.28 -36.19
N ALA A 385 18.56 -2.53 -36.00
CA ALA A 385 19.28 -3.28 -37.02
C ALA A 385 18.32 -3.85 -38.08
N PRO A 386 18.56 -3.64 -39.38
CA PRO A 386 17.79 -4.32 -40.42
C PRO A 386 18.07 -5.82 -40.38
N ARG A 387 17.01 -6.64 -40.43
CA ARG A 387 17.11 -8.10 -40.52
C ARG A 387 16.34 -8.59 -41.73
N SER A 388 16.85 -9.64 -42.38
CA SER A 388 16.24 -10.22 -43.57
C SER A 388 16.21 -11.75 -43.45
N ALA A 389 15.08 -12.34 -43.80
CA ALA A 389 14.91 -13.79 -43.94
C ALA A 389 14.15 -14.06 -45.24
N GLY A 390 14.80 -14.70 -46.22
CA GLY A 390 14.23 -14.87 -47.56
C GLY A 390 13.98 -13.52 -48.25
N ASP A 391 12.74 -13.32 -48.71
CA ASP A 391 12.31 -12.09 -49.41
C ASP A 391 11.77 -11.00 -48.47
N VAL A 392 11.73 -11.26 -47.15
CA VAL A 392 11.20 -10.32 -46.16
C VAL A 392 12.35 -9.62 -45.44
N THR A 393 12.30 -8.28 -45.39
CA THR A 393 13.23 -7.44 -44.64
C THR A 393 12.47 -6.57 -43.65
N VAL A 394 12.92 -6.52 -42.40
CA VAL A 394 12.33 -5.69 -41.34
C VAL A 394 13.35 -4.69 -40.79
N ALA A 395 12.98 -3.42 -40.68
CA ALA A 395 13.83 -2.39 -40.08
C ALA A 395 13.04 -1.11 -39.72
N PRO A 396 13.63 -0.16 -38.96
CA PRO A 396 13.05 1.17 -38.78
C PRO A 396 12.86 1.86 -40.13
N VAL A 397 11.70 2.49 -40.33
CA VAL A 397 11.32 3.15 -41.58
C VAL A 397 12.39 4.14 -42.04
N GLU A 398 13.03 4.85 -41.11
CA GLU A 398 14.09 5.82 -41.41
C GLU A 398 15.34 5.19 -42.05
N ARG A 399 15.60 3.91 -41.80
CA ARG A 399 16.73 3.15 -42.36
C ARG A 399 16.37 2.40 -43.64
N LEU A 400 15.08 2.16 -43.89
CA LEU A 400 14.62 1.50 -45.11
C LEU A 400 14.70 2.42 -46.33
N GLY A 401 14.67 3.75 -46.13
CA GLY A 401 14.73 4.71 -47.23
C GLY A 401 13.48 4.69 -48.14
N VAL A 402 12.36 4.17 -47.63
CA VAL A 402 11.09 4.01 -48.37
C VAL A 402 10.03 4.93 -47.78
N ASP A 403 9.26 5.61 -48.64
CA ASP A 403 8.16 6.46 -48.20
C ASP A 403 6.97 5.64 -47.69
N VAL A 404 6.47 6.01 -46.51
CA VAL A 404 5.28 5.38 -45.92
C VAL A 404 4.03 6.09 -46.44
N PRO A 405 3.04 5.38 -47.01
CA PRO A 405 1.78 5.96 -47.42
C PRO A 405 1.10 6.76 -46.29
N ALA A 406 0.55 7.94 -46.61
CA ALA A 406 -0.01 8.86 -45.61
C ALA A 406 -1.11 8.22 -44.74
N GLN A 407 -1.94 7.34 -45.31
CA GLN A 407 -2.99 6.62 -44.58
C GLN A 407 -2.41 5.60 -43.60
N ALA A 408 -1.41 4.81 -44.02
CA ALA A 408 -0.74 3.83 -43.17
C ALA A 408 0.02 4.53 -42.03
N ARG A 409 0.69 5.65 -42.34
CA ARG A 409 1.37 6.49 -41.34
C ARG A 409 0.38 7.09 -40.33
N ARG A 410 -0.80 7.55 -40.77
CA ARG A 410 -1.84 8.11 -39.88
C ARG A 410 -2.38 7.04 -38.95
N ARG A 411 -2.76 5.87 -39.47
CA ARG A 411 -3.28 4.75 -38.65
C ARG A 411 -2.26 4.23 -37.64
N ALA A 412 -0.99 4.09 -38.03
CA ALA A 412 0.06 3.70 -37.10
C ALA A 412 0.30 4.76 -36.01
N ARG A 413 0.16 6.05 -36.33
CA ARG A 413 0.25 7.15 -35.35
C ARG A 413 -1.01 7.30 -34.48
N ASP A 414 -2.18 6.87 -34.95
CA ASP A 414 -3.40 6.83 -34.14
C ASP A 414 -3.23 5.86 -32.95
N GLN A 415 -2.39 4.83 -33.09
CA GLN A 415 -2.02 3.92 -31.98
C GLN A 415 -1.07 4.57 -30.98
N CYS A 416 -0.02 5.25 -31.46
CA CYS A 416 0.90 6.02 -30.63
C CYS A 416 1.50 7.19 -31.44
N PRO A 417 1.12 8.45 -31.14
CA PRO A 417 1.45 9.60 -32.01
C PRO A 417 2.95 9.83 -32.22
N ASP A 418 3.75 9.58 -31.18
CA ASP A 418 5.18 9.91 -31.11
C ASP A 418 6.10 8.69 -31.26
N ALA A 419 5.56 7.48 -31.48
CA ALA A 419 6.37 6.27 -31.60
C ALA A 419 7.13 6.23 -32.95
N PRO A 420 8.41 5.78 -32.96
CA PRO A 420 9.11 5.49 -34.20
C PRO A 420 8.42 4.33 -34.94
N LEU A 421 8.47 4.35 -36.27
CA LEU A 421 7.79 3.35 -37.09
C LEU A 421 8.78 2.28 -37.57
N PHE A 422 8.37 1.03 -37.44
CA PHE A 422 9.05 -0.13 -38.00
C PHE A 422 8.35 -0.55 -39.29
N GLY A 423 9.10 -0.75 -40.36
CA GLY A 423 8.57 -1.14 -41.66
C GLY A 423 8.93 -2.59 -41.99
N VAL A 424 8.03 -3.25 -42.70
CA VAL A 424 8.26 -4.57 -43.29
C VAL A 424 8.25 -4.44 -44.80
N LEU A 425 9.32 -4.91 -45.44
CA LEU A 425 9.49 -5.00 -46.88
C LEU A 425 9.33 -6.45 -47.31
N GLU A 426 8.62 -6.67 -48.40
CA GLU A 426 8.58 -7.95 -49.10
C GLU A 426 8.99 -7.71 -50.56
N SER A 427 10.02 -8.43 -51.02
CA SER A 427 10.63 -8.23 -52.35
C SER A 427 10.99 -6.76 -52.63
N GLY A 428 11.39 -6.01 -51.60
CA GLY A 428 11.75 -4.59 -51.68
C GLY A 428 10.59 -3.58 -51.69
N ARG A 429 9.33 -4.02 -51.57
CA ARG A 429 8.15 -3.14 -51.45
C ARG A 429 7.66 -3.07 -50.02
N LEU A 430 7.37 -1.86 -49.52
CA LEU A 430 6.83 -1.68 -48.16
C LEU A 430 5.42 -2.26 -48.11
N VAL A 431 5.24 -3.30 -47.28
CA VAL A 431 3.97 -4.03 -47.15
C VAL A 431 3.22 -3.65 -45.87
N ALA A 432 3.93 -3.47 -44.76
CA ALA A 432 3.33 -3.14 -43.46
C ALA A 432 4.19 -2.17 -42.66
N VAL A 433 3.54 -1.44 -41.75
CA VAL A 433 4.21 -0.59 -40.74
C VAL A 433 3.62 -0.81 -39.35
N ALA A 434 4.45 -0.85 -38.32
CA ALA A 434 4.01 -0.94 -36.92
C ALA A 434 4.75 0.11 -36.07
N PRO A 435 4.11 0.73 -35.07
CA PRO A 435 4.81 1.59 -34.12
C PRO A 435 5.69 0.73 -33.20
N VAL A 436 6.89 1.20 -32.89
CA VAL A 436 7.75 0.58 -31.87
C VAL A 436 7.38 1.18 -30.51
N LEU A 437 6.82 0.34 -29.64
CA LEU A 437 6.34 0.72 -28.33
C LEU A 437 7.30 0.21 -27.24
N PRO A 438 7.41 0.90 -26.09
CA PRO A 438 8.07 0.31 -24.94
C PRO A 438 7.27 -0.90 -24.45
N GLU A 439 7.97 -1.97 -24.09
CA GLU A 439 7.37 -3.11 -23.43
C GLU A 439 7.02 -2.73 -21.98
N ILE A 440 5.75 -2.94 -21.61
CA ILE A 440 5.22 -2.61 -20.29
C ILE A 440 5.68 -3.66 -19.29
N GLU A 441 6.06 -3.20 -18.09
CA GLU A 441 6.39 -4.10 -16.99
C GLU A 441 5.14 -4.94 -16.63
N PRO A 442 5.23 -6.27 -16.56
CA PRO A 442 4.06 -7.13 -16.38
C PRO A 442 3.17 -6.88 -15.14
N LEU A 443 3.73 -6.39 -14.03
CA LEU A 443 3.05 -5.98 -12.79
C LEU A 443 2.51 -4.54 -12.86
N ALA A 444 2.81 -3.76 -13.91
CA ALA A 444 2.38 -2.36 -14.02
C ALA A 444 0.85 -2.21 -13.92
N ASP A 445 0.09 -3.09 -14.58
CA ASP A 445 -1.37 -3.05 -14.51
C ASP A 445 -1.88 -3.42 -13.12
N ALA A 446 -1.28 -4.41 -12.46
CA ALA A 446 -1.64 -4.78 -11.09
C ALA A 446 -1.37 -3.64 -10.10
N LEU A 447 -0.23 -2.94 -10.28
CA LEU A 447 0.13 -1.76 -9.51
C LEU A 447 -0.90 -0.64 -9.68
N VAL A 448 -1.27 -0.31 -10.92
CA VAL A 448 -2.25 0.74 -11.23
C VAL A 448 -3.64 0.38 -10.68
N ARG A 449 -4.10 -0.86 -10.86
CA ARG A 449 -5.35 -1.34 -10.27
C ARG A 449 -5.35 -1.20 -8.76
N THR A 450 -4.28 -1.65 -8.10
CA THR A 450 -4.14 -1.55 -6.64
C THR A 450 -4.15 -0.10 -6.16
N ALA A 451 -3.55 0.81 -6.92
CA ALA A 451 -3.59 2.24 -6.64
C ALA A 451 -5.03 2.79 -6.72
N HIS A 452 -5.78 2.42 -7.77
CA HIS A 452 -7.20 2.80 -7.91
C HIS A 452 -8.08 2.21 -6.80
N ASP A 453 -7.83 0.96 -6.40
CA ASP A 453 -8.53 0.30 -5.30
C ASP A 453 -8.27 0.97 -3.95
N ALA A 454 -7.05 1.49 -3.75
CA ALA A 454 -6.68 2.34 -2.62
C ALA A 454 -7.24 3.77 -2.72
N GLY A 455 -7.97 4.10 -3.79
CA GLY A 455 -8.57 5.41 -4.03
C GLY A 455 -7.56 6.49 -4.46
N LEU A 456 -6.40 6.09 -4.98
CA LEU A 456 -5.38 7.01 -5.46
C LEU A 456 -5.68 7.47 -6.89
N ARG A 457 -5.38 8.73 -7.17
CA ARG A 457 -5.25 9.22 -8.55
C ARG A 457 -3.90 8.79 -9.10
N VAL A 458 -3.90 8.10 -10.25
CA VAL A 458 -2.68 7.60 -10.90
C VAL A 458 -2.29 8.52 -12.05
N ILE A 459 -1.09 9.08 -11.98
CA ILE A 459 -0.54 9.99 -12.99
C ILE A 459 0.74 9.37 -13.57
N VAL A 460 0.83 9.25 -14.89
CA VAL A 460 2.04 8.77 -15.55
C VAL A 460 2.92 9.96 -15.95
N ALA A 461 4.18 9.97 -15.50
CA ALA A 461 5.16 10.95 -15.91
C ALA A 461 5.92 10.48 -17.15
N GLY A 462 6.03 11.35 -18.15
CA GLY A 462 6.69 11.03 -19.42
C GLY A 462 5.74 11.08 -20.61
N ARG A 463 5.11 12.25 -20.84
CA ARG A 463 4.15 12.52 -21.93
C ARG A 463 4.48 11.94 -23.33
N LYS A 464 5.76 11.76 -23.66
CA LYS A 464 6.23 11.24 -24.97
C LYS A 464 6.64 9.77 -24.96
N SER A 465 6.47 9.08 -23.83
CA SER A 465 6.89 7.69 -23.68
C SER A 465 5.95 6.69 -24.37
N GLY A 466 4.70 7.08 -24.65
CA GLY A 466 3.67 6.16 -25.15
C GLY A 466 3.14 5.18 -24.10
N VAL A 467 3.67 5.20 -22.86
CA VAL A 467 3.28 4.30 -21.76
C VAL A 467 1.86 4.60 -21.27
N ALA A 468 1.51 5.87 -21.16
CA ALA A 468 0.20 6.31 -20.67
C ALA A 468 -0.97 5.90 -21.60
N HIS A 469 -0.69 5.60 -22.87
CA HIS A 469 -1.70 5.07 -23.81
C HIS A 469 -1.87 3.55 -23.66
N GLN A 470 -0.91 2.85 -23.05
CA GLN A 470 -0.93 1.41 -22.83
C GLN A 470 -1.49 1.02 -21.46
N ILE A 471 -1.50 1.94 -20.48
CA ILE A 471 -1.94 1.70 -19.10
C ILE A 471 -3.11 2.63 -18.75
N ARG A 472 -4.07 2.13 -17.97
CA ARG A 472 -5.23 2.91 -17.50
C ARG A 472 -4.84 3.95 -16.44
N CYS A 473 -4.33 5.10 -16.86
CA CYS A 473 -4.01 6.23 -15.96
C CYS A 473 -5.06 7.36 -16.00
N ASP A 474 -5.11 8.20 -14.95
CA ASP A 474 -6.07 9.31 -14.85
C ASP A 474 -5.57 10.60 -15.52
N ALA A 475 -4.25 10.77 -15.62
CA ALA A 475 -3.62 11.92 -16.25
C ALA A 475 -2.14 11.67 -16.59
N GLU A 476 -1.57 12.54 -17.40
CA GLU A 476 -0.15 12.55 -17.73
C GLU A 476 0.55 13.82 -17.26
N CYS A 477 1.83 13.72 -16.90
CA CYS A 477 2.66 14.87 -16.57
C CYS A 477 4.06 14.82 -17.24
N PRO A 478 4.82 15.94 -17.26
CA PRO A 478 6.20 15.94 -17.76
C PRO A 478 7.11 15.03 -16.91
N GLY A 479 7.90 14.17 -17.55
CA GLY A 479 8.97 13.40 -16.91
C GLY A 479 10.33 14.10 -16.94
N GLY A 480 11.38 13.42 -16.46
CA GLY A 480 12.76 13.90 -16.47
C GLY A 480 12.99 15.15 -15.62
N SER A 481 13.75 16.13 -16.14
CA SER A 481 14.12 17.36 -15.42
C SER A 481 12.93 18.24 -15.01
N ARG A 482 11.76 18.05 -15.61
CA ARG A 482 10.51 18.78 -15.30
C ARG A 482 9.60 18.05 -14.31
N LEU A 483 9.96 16.83 -13.90
CA LEU A 483 9.20 16.07 -12.90
C LEU A 483 9.12 16.77 -11.53
N PRO A 484 10.17 17.45 -11.01
CA PRO A 484 10.08 18.16 -9.73
C PRO A 484 9.03 19.27 -9.73
N SER A 485 8.91 20.04 -10.82
CA SER A 485 7.90 21.10 -10.93
C SER A 485 6.48 20.55 -11.06
N ALA A 486 6.31 19.40 -11.72
CA ALA A 486 5.03 18.70 -11.77
C ALA A 486 4.56 18.25 -10.36
N VAL A 487 5.47 17.67 -9.56
CA VAL A 487 5.20 17.30 -8.16
C VAL A 487 4.79 18.53 -7.33
N ARG A 488 5.48 19.66 -7.51
CA ARG A 488 5.16 20.91 -6.80
C ARG A 488 3.80 21.47 -7.19
N SER A 489 3.42 21.39 -8.47
CA SER A 489 2.09 21.79 -8.92
C SER A 489 0.99 20.99 -8.21
N LEU A 490 1.14 19.67 -8.15
CA LEU A 490 0.18 18.79 -7.46
C LEU A 490 0.10 19.11 -5.96
N GLN A 491 1.24 19.36 -5.31
CA GLN A 491 1.25 19.76 -3.91
C GLN A 491 0.59 21.11 -3.67
N ALA A 492 0.73 22.07 -4.59
CA ALA A 492 0.05 23.36 -4.52
C ALA A 492 -1.48 23.23 -4.64
N GLU A 493 -1.98 22.20 -5.34
CA GLU A 493 -3.39 21.80 -5.36
C GLU A 493 -3.85 21.11 -4.05
N GLY A 494 -2.94 20.94 -3.07
CA GLY A 494 -3.20 20.29 -1.80
C GLY A 494 -3.02 18.77 -1.80
N ARG A 495 -2.56 18.17 -2.92
CA ARG A 495 -2.35 16.72 -3.07
C ARG A 495 -1.16 16.22 -2.26
N VAL A 496 -1.23 14.97 -1.80
CA VAL A 496 -0.12 14.30 -1.11
C VAL A 496 0.45 13.26 -2.07
N VAL A 497 1.65 13.54 -2.56
CA VAL A 497 2.20 12.87 -3.74
C VAL A 497 3.16 11.77 -3.33
N MET A 498 2.79 10.53 -3.66
CA MET A 498 3.73 9.42 -3.77
C MET A 498 4.33 9.42 -5.17
N LEU A 499 5.65 9.42 -5.29
CA LEU A 499 6.35 9.37 -6.57
C LEU A 499 7.19 8.11 -6.64
N ALA A 500 7.02 7.30 -7.69
CA ALA A 500 7.94 6.22 -8.01
C ALA A 500 8.74 6.56 -9.28
N THR A 501 10.06 6.47 -9.21
CA THR A 501 10.92 6.60 -10.39
C THR A 501 12.20 5.76 -10.28
N ARG A 502 12.75 5.34 -11.43
CA ARG A 502 14.14 4.83 -11.52
C ARG A 502 15.14 5.98 -11.65
N HIS A 503 14.70 7.14 -12.14
CA HIS A 503 15.54 8.29 -12.48
C HIS A 503 14.87 9.61 -12.04
N GLY A 504 15.56 10.44 -11.25
CA GLY A 504 15.01 11.75 -10.87
C GLY A 504 15.10 12.05 -9.38
N HIS A 505 16.33 12.11 -8.88
CA HIS A 505 16.64 12.35 -7.47
C HIS A 505 15.99 13.63 -6.92
N THR A 506 15.98 14.71 -7.70
CA THR A 506 15.40 16.00 -7.31
C THR A 506 13.88 15.92 -7.16
N ALA A 507 13.21 15.10 -7.97
CA ALA A 507 11.77 14.89 -7.87
C ALA A 507 11.42 14.04 -6.65
N LEU A 508 12.23 13.02 -6.37
CA LEU A 508 12.10 12.18 -5.16
C LEU A 508 12.23 13.02 -3.88
N LEU A 509 13.20 13.94 -3.82
CA LEU A 509 13.36 14.88 -2.71
C LEU A 509 12.19 15.85 -2.56
N ALA A 510 11.55 16.25 -3.67
CA ALA A 510 10.40 17.17 -3.65
C ALA A 510 9.09 16.48 -3.22
N SER A 511 8.97 15.16 -3.42
CA SER A 511 7.77 14.36 -3.15
C SER A 511 7.47 14.17 -1.66
N ASP A 512 6.22 13.83 -1.32
CA ASP A 512 5.82 13.56 0.08
C ASP A 512 6.21 12.15 0.53
N CYS A 513 6.22 11.20 -0.42
CA CYS A 513 6.70 9.83 -0.30
C CYS A 513 7.37 9.40 -1.62
N GLY A 514 8.70 9.46 -1.67
CA GLY A 514 9.48 9.14 -2.87
C GLY A 514 10.04 7.72 -2.82
N VAL A 515 9.74 6.92 -3.85
CA VAL A 515 10.16 5.54 -4.02
C VAL A 515 11.12 5.47 -5.19
N GLY A 516 12.37 5.16 -4.92
CA GLY A 516 13.41 5.00 -5.93
C GLY A 516 13.62 3.53 -6.21
N LEU A 517 13.35 3.07 -7.42
CA LEU A 517 13.74 1.72 -7.84
C LEU A 517 15.21 1.76 -8.25
N TYR A 518 16.01 0.84 -7.71
CA TYR A 518 17.42 0.72 -8.08
C TYR A 518 17.64 -0.59 -8.86
N ASP A 519 18.34 -0.49 -9.99
CA ASP A 519 18.75 -1.63 -10.80
C ASP A 519 20.26 -1.87 -10.63
N GLU A 520 20.69 -3.12 -10.68
CA GLU A 520 22.11 -3.49 -10.68
C GLU A 520 22.51 -3.97 -12.08
N PRO A 521 23.51 -3.34 -12.75
CA PRO A 521 24.23 -2.11 -12.39
C PRO A 521 23.49 -0.83 -12.85
N GLY A 522 23.35 0.17 -11.98
CA GLY A 522 22.65 1.42 -12.31
C GLY A 522 22.86 2.55 -11.28
N PRO A 523 22.50 3.80 -11.62
CA PRO A 523 22.59 4.93 -10.69
C PRO A 523 21.59 4.76 -9.54
N VAL A 524 22.06 4.93 -8.31
CA VAL A 524 21.26 4.73 -7.10
C VAL A 524 20.41 5.98 -6.81
N PRO A 525 19.08 5.90 -6.70
CA PRO A 525 18.20 7.05 -6.47
C PRO A 525 18.27 7.58 -5.02
N TRP A 526 19.40 8.18 -4.63
CA TRP A 526 19.67 8.67 -3.27
C TRP A 526 18.64 9.66 -2.69
N GLY A 527 17.86 10.33 -3.55
CA GLY A 527 16.77 11.21 -3.15
C GLY A 527 15.51 10.48 -2.67
N ALA A 528 15.45 9.17 -2.81
CA ALA A 528 14.31 8.36 -2.39
C ALA A 528 14.16 8.32 -0.88
N HIS A 529 12.91 8.33 -0.43
CA HIS A 529 12.56 8.02 0.96
C HIS A 529 12.52 6.50 1.20
N VAL A 530 12.26 5.71 0.14
CA VAL A 530 12.34 4.25 0.13
C VAL A 530 13.11 3.82 -1.13
N LEU A 531 14.23 3.14 -0.95
CA LEU A 531 14.93 2.43 -2.02
C LEU A 531 14.26 1.06 -2.18
N SER A 532 13.55 0.89 -3.29
CA SER A 532 12.80 -0.32 -3.62
C SER A 532 13.63 -1.23 -4.50
N ALA A 533 13.70 -2.51 -4.17
CA ALA A 533 14.45 -3.50 -4.94
C ALA A 533 13.74 -3.87 -6.25
N SER A 534 12.41 -3.90 -6.27
CA SER A 534 11.63 -4.19 -7.47
C SER A 534 10.30 -3.44 -7.50
N LEU A 535 9.53 -3.66 -8.58
CA LEU A 535 8.16 -3.18 -8.72
C LEU A 535 7.19 -3.90 -7.76
N GLU A 536 7.53 -5.11 -7.31
CA GLU A 536 6.74 -5.88 -6.35
C GLU A 536 6.71 -5.18 -4.98
N GLU A 537 7.85 -4.68 -4.49
CA GLU A 537 7.88 -3.93 -3.24
C GLU A 537 7.17 -2.58 -3.35
N LEU A 538 7.21 -1.95 -4.54
CA LEU A 538 6.39 -0.76 -4.81
C LEU A 538 4.90 -1.11 -4.74
N TRP A 539 4.47 -2.24 -5.29
CA TRP A 539 3.09 -2.71 -5.18
C TRP A 539 2.66 -2.91 -3.72
N ILE A 540 3.49 -3.55 -2.89
CA ILE A 540 3.21 -3.70 -1.45
C ILE A 540 3.06 -2.33 -0.78
N LEU A 541 3.92 -1.37 -1.14
CA LEU A 541 3.87 -0.02 -0.58
C LEU A 541 2.60 0.75 -1.01
N VAL A 542 2.14 0.57 -2.25
CA VAL A 542 0.86 1.13 -2.72
C VAL A 542 -0.32 0.46 -2.01
N ALA A 543 -0.33 -0.87 -1.88
CA ALA A 543 -1.35 -1.60 -1.11
C ALA A 543 -1.36 -1.17 0.38
N ALA A 544 -0.20 -0.82 0.92
CA ALA A 544 -0.07 -0.32 2.28
C ALA A 544 -0.75 1.03 2.51
N VAL A 545 -1.03 1.83 1.47
CA VAL A 545 -1.73 3.11 1.61
C VAL A 545 -3.13 2.93 2.19
N GLN A 546 -3.90 1.99 1.61
CA GLN A 546 -5.25 1.67 2.10
C GLN A 546 -5.18 1.14 3.54
N ALA A 547 -4.27 0.21 3.82
CA ALA A 547 -4.08 -0.34 5.16
C ALA A 547 -3.66 0.72 6.19
N ALA A 548 -2.78 1.66 5.82
CA ALA A 548 -2.37 2.78 6.68
C ALA A 548 -3.55 3.69 7.03
N HIS A 549 -4.41 3.94 6.05
CA HIS A 549 -5.62 4.73 6.23
C HIS A 549 -6.60 4.05 7.21
N ASP A 550 -6.83 2.75 7.02
CA ASP A 550 -7.74 1.96 7.86
C ASP A 550 -7.21 1.82 9.30
N VAL A 551 -5.92 1.51 9.48
CA VAL A 551 -5.28 1.46 10.81
C VAL A 551 -5.38 2.81 11.52
N SER A 552 -5.13 3.91 10.80
CA SER A 552 -5.20 5.27 11.36
C SER A 552 -6.62 5.64 11.79
N ARG A 553 -7.65 5.30 10.99
CA ARG A 553 -9.06 5.49 11.37
C ARG A 553 -9.44 4.64 12.58
N TRP A 554 -9.06 3.37 12.57
CA TRP A 554 -9.42 2.43 13.62
C TRP A 554 -8.73 2.79 14.95
N SER A 555 -7.46 3.17 14.89
CA SER A 555 -6.68 3.63 16.06
C SER A 555 -7.19 4.97 16.62
N SER A 556 -7.67 5.87 15.76
CA SER A 556 -8.36 7.09 16.20
C SER A 556 -9.69 6.80 16.88
N THR A 557 -10.41 5.78 16.42
CA THR A 557 -11.68 5.32 17.01
C THR A 557 -11.44 4.67 18.37
N LEU A 558 -10.42 3.81 18.48
CA LEU A 558 -9.97 3.29 19.77
C LEU A 558 -9.55 4.39 20.73
N ALA A 559 -8.82 5.41 20.24
CA ALA A 559 -8.42 6.53 21.07
C ALA A 559 -9.64 7.22 21.67
N LEU A 560 -10.67 7.50 20.85
CA LEU A 560 -11.92 8.09 21.33
C LEU A 560 -12.58 7.24 22.42
N TYR A 561 -12.69 5.92 22.20
CA TYR A 561 -13.31 5.03 23.19
C TYR A 561 -12.49 4.89 24.47
N GLY A 562 -11.17 4.72 24.37
CA GLY A 562 -10.26 4.65 25.51
C GLY A 562 -10.25 5.93 26.33
N SER A 563 -10.29 7.08 25.66
CA SER A 563 -10.42 8.41 26.27
C SER A 563 -11.75 8.57 27.02
N ALA A 564 -12.87 8.20 26.39
CA ALA A 564 -14.19 8.27 27.01
C ALA A 564 -14.32 7.34 28.22
N ALA A 565 -13.88 6.09 28.08
CA ALA A 565 -13.83 5.11 29.16
C ALA A 565 -12.96 5.60 30.32
N GLY A 566 -11.75 6.09 30.01
CA GLY A 566 -10.82 6.65 30.98
C GLY A 566 -11.44 7.82 31.76
N ALA A 567 -12.04 8.78 31.06
CA ALA A 567 -12.69 9.93 31.70
C ALA A 567 -13.80 9.51 32.68
N LEU A 568 -14.67 8.57 32.27
CA LEU A 568 -15.73 8.04 33.14
C LEU A 568 -15.15 7.33 34.38
N LEU A 569 -14.08 6.55 34.21
CA LEU A 569 -13.41 5.87 35.33
C LEU A 569 -12.72 6.83 36.29
N GLY A 570 -12.16 7.93 35.78
CA GLY A 570 -11.60 9.00 36.60
C GLY A 570 -12.63 9.58 37.56
N LEU A 571 -13.82 9.90 37.02
CA LEU A 571 -14.91 10.58 37.73
C LEU A 571 -15.56 9.74 38.84
N THR A 572 -15.55 8.42 38.70
CA THR A 572 -16.43 7.51 39.47
C THR A 572 -15.76 6.87 40.66
N GLY A 573 -14.42 6.88 40.69
CA GLY A 573 -13.65 6.36 41.81
C GLY A 573 -13.19 7.43 42.81
N PRO A 574 -12.44 7.00 43.85
CA PRO A 574 -11.88 7.90 44.88
C PRO A 574 -11.07 9.05 44.29
N ARG A 575 -11.03 10.21 44.98
CA ARG A 575 -10.21 11.37 44.56
C ARG A 575 -8.75 11.00 44.30
N HIS A 576 -8.19 10.16 45.17
CA HIS A 576 -6.85 9.61 44.99
C HIS A 576 -6.86 8.53 43.89
N GLY A 577 -6.00 8.71 42.88
CA GLY A 577 -5.84 7.78 41.75
C GLY A 577 -6.78 8.01 40.56
N SER A 578 -7.39 9.20 40.44
CA SER A 578 -8.21 9.58 39.27
C SER A 578 -7.40 9.53 37.96
N ALA A 579 -6.23 10.18 37.92
CA ALA A 579 -5.28 10.08 36.79
C ALA A 579 -4.96 8.63 36.39
N ALA A 580 -4.66 7.75 37.34
CA ALA A 580 -4.29 6.36 37.06
C ALA A 580 -5.44 5.58 36.38
N ARG A 581 -6.70 5.85 36.76
CA ARG A 581 -7.88 5.25 36.13
C ARG A 581 -8.16 5.81 34.74
N ILE A 582 -7.91 7.11 34.51
CA ILE A 582 -8.01 7.71 33.19
C ILE A 582 -6.98 7.11 32.24
N LEU A 583 -5.72 7.05 32.69
CA LEU A 583 -4.62 6.48 31.93
C LEU A 583 -4.78 4.99 31.68
N LEU A 584 -5.53 4.26 32.50
CA LEU A 584 -5.84 2.86 32.23
C LEU A 584 -6.57 2.71 30.89
N GLY A 585 -7.65 3.47 30.65
CA GLY A 585 -8.41 3.44 29.39
C GLY A 585 -7.60 3.92 28.18
N VAL A 586 -6.77 4.95 28.36
CA VAL A 586 -5.90 5.47 27.30
C VAL A 586 -4.81 4.46 26.92
N ASN A 587 -4.17 3.82 27.92
CA ASN A 587 -3.09 2.86 27.68
C ASN A 587 -3.60 1.51 27.16
N THR A 588 -4.77 1.01 27.59
CA THR A 588 -5.36 -0.20 27.00
C THR A 588 -5.70 0.01 25.53
N ALA A 589 -6.30 1.16 25.18
CA ALA A 589 -6.56 1.52 23.79
C ALA A 589 -5.25 1.65 22.99
N ALA A 590 -4.20 2.22 23.57
CA ALA A 590 -2.91 2.32 22.90
C ALA A 590 -2.25 0.95 22.66
N LEU A 591 -2.30 0.04 23.63
CA LEU A 591 -1.79 -1.32 23.45
C LEU A 591 -2.56 -2.08 22.36
N ALA A 592 -3.89 -2.01 22.37
CA ALA A 592 -4.72 -2.61 21.34
C ALA A 592 -4.44 -2.03 19.94
N ALA A 593 -4.29 -0.70 19.84
CA ALA A 593 -3.90 -0.03 18.60
C ALA A 593 -2.52 -0.48 18.09
N THR A 594 -1.53 -0.58 18.98
CA THR A 594 -0.20 -1.11 18.66
C THR A 594 -0.28 -2.53 18.13
N THR A 595 -0.99 -3.43 18.83
CA THR A 595 -1.15 -4.82 18.41
C THR A 595 -1.80 -4.92 17.03
N MET A 596 -2.88 -4.18 16.78
CA MET A 596 -3.53 -4.18 15.48
C MET A 596 -2.67 -3.54 14.38
N GLY A 597 -1.91 -2.49 14.69
CA GLY A 597 -0.92 -1.95 13.76
C GLY A 597 0.11 -3.01 13.33
N VAL A 598 0.66 -3.77 14.27
CA VAL A 598 1.59 -4.87 13.99
C VAL A 598 0.93 -5.99 13.18
N VAL A 599 -0.28 -6.42 13.55
CA VAL A 599 -1.00 -7.49 12.82
C VAL A 599 -1.29 -7.06 11.39
N SER A 600 -1.86 -5.86 11.19
CA SER A 600 -2.16 -5.33 9.86
C SER A 600 -0.91 -5.16 9.00
N GLY A 601 0.20 -4.65 9.57
CA GLY A 601 1.47 -4.55 8.87
C GLY A 601 2.06 -5.92 8.52
N SER A 602 1.86 -6.93 9.38
CA SER A 602 2.35 -8.30 9.13
C SER A 602 1.56 -8.98 8.02
N ARG A 603 0.25 -8.72 7.90
CA ARG A 603 -0.58 -9.24 6.81
C ARG A 603 -0.09 -8.80 5.43
N LEU A 604 0.39 -7.56 5.31
CA LEU A 604 0.97 -7.04 4.05
C LEU A 604 2.18 -7.86 3.58
N GLY A 605 3.01 -8.34 4.51
CA GLY A 605 4.16 -9.18 4.17
C GLY A 605 3.82 -10.62 3.76
N HIS A 606 2.58 -11.04 3.95
CA HIS A 606 2.08 -12.36 3.53
C HIS A 606 1.11 -12.25 2.35
N MET A 607 0.92 -11.05 1.78
CA MET A 607 0.08 -10.93 0.59
C MET A 607 0.78 -11.64 -0.57
N PRO A 608 0.07 -12.53 -1.29
CA PRO A 608 0.61 -13.11 -2.50
C PRO A 608 0.90 -12.00 -3.48
N THR A 609 1.98 -12.16 -4.22
CA THR A 609 2.34 -11.24 -5.29
C THR A 609 1.25 -11.24 -6.33
N PRO A 610 0.83 -10.07 -6.82
CA PRO A 610 -0.11 -10.04 -7.92
C PRO A 610 0.57 -10.67 -9.13
N ARG A 611 -0.21 -11.38 -9.92
CA ARG A 611 0.34 -12.06 -11.09
C ARG A 611 0.72 -11.02 -12.14
N PRO A 612 1.92 -11.14 -12.74
CA PRO A 612 2.27 -10.34 -13.89
C PRO A 612 1.33 -10.67 -15.04
N GLY A 613 0.67 -9.66 -15.60
CA GLY A 613 -0.22 -9.85 -16.75
C GLY A 613 0.59 -10.31 -17.96
N THR A 614 0.21 -11.41 -18.59
CA THR A 614 0.88 -11.88 -19.82
C THR A 614 0.46 -11.00 -21.00
N THR A 615 1.40 -10.21 -21.51
CA THR A 615 1.26 -9.43 -22.75
C THR A 615 1.62 -10.22 -24.00
N THR A 616 1.90 -11.52 -23.85
CA THR A 616 2.28 -12.40 -24.95
C THR A 616 1.15 -12.48 -25.98
N PRO A 617 1.40 -12.16 -27.26
CA PRO A 617 0.37 -12.18 -28.29
C PRO A 617 0.13 -13.62 -28.78
N TRP A 618 -0.39 -14.50 -27.91
CA TRP A 618 -0.63 -15.93 -28.19
C TRP A 618 -1.39 -16.18 -29.50
N HIS A 619 -2.35 -15.31 -29.81
CA HIS A 619 -3.13 -15.34 -31.04
C HIS A 619 -2.28 -15.23 -32.32
N ALA A 620 -1.19 -14.48 -32.27
CA ALA A 620 -0.27 -14.25 -33.40
C ALA A 620 0.89 -15.25 -33.45
N MET A 621 0.99 -16.18 -32.50
CA MET A 621 2.05 -17.20 -32.48
C MET A 621 1.64 -18.45 -33.26
N SER A 622 2.61 -19.13 -33.87
CA SER A 622 2.45 -20.50 -34.36
C SER A 622 2.21 -21.47 -33.20
N VAL A 623 1.66 -22.65 -33.50
CA VAL A 623 1.38 -23.68 -32.50
C VAL A 623 2.68 -24.14 -31.84
N GLU A 624 3.75 -24.34 -32.62
CA GLU A 624 5.06 -24.77 -32.13
C GLU A 624 5.68 -23.74 -31.19
N SER A 625 5.61 -22.45 -31.54
CA SER A 625 6.11 -21.36 -30.69
C SER A 625 5.30 -21.23 -29.41
N ALA A 626 3.98 -21.43 -29.45
CA ALA A 626 3.14 -21.40 -28.26
C ALA A 626 3.43 -22.59 -27.31
N LEU A 627 3.55 -23.80 -27.84
CA LEU A 627 3.93 -25.00 -27.07
C LEU A 627 5.33 -24.87 -26.48
N GLY A 628 6.29 -24.35 -27.26
CA GLY A 628 7.66 -24.08 -26.82
C GLY A 628 7.74 -23.04 -25.71
N ALA A 629 7.00 -21.93 -25.84
CA ALA A 629 6.94 -20.88 -24.82
C ALA A 629 6.31 -21.38 -23.50
N LEU A 630 5.37 -22.31 -23.56
CA LEU A 630 4.74 -22.92 -22.38
C LEU A 630 5.51 -24.16 -21.86
N GLY A 631 6.56 -24.59 -22.54
CA GLY A 631 7.33 -25.78 -22.21
C GLY A 631 6.47 -27.05 -22.18
N THR A 632 5.52 -27.19 -23.10
CA THR A 632 4.58 -28.31 -23.20
C THR A 632 4.62 -28.95 -24.60
N SER A 633 3.84 -30.00 -24.82
CA SER A 633 3.75 -30.70 -26.10
C SER A 633 2.30 -30.94 -26.51
N ILE A 634 2.08 -31.39 -27.75
CA ILE A 634 0.75 -31.79 -28.22
C ILE A 634 0.16 -32.94 -27.37
N ALA A 635 1.02 -33.76 -26.75
CA ALA A 635 0.61 -34.83 -25.82
C ALA A 635 0.25 -34.32 -24.40
N GLY A 636 0.28 -33.01 -24.19
CA GLY A 636 0.00 -32.39 -22.89
C GLY A 636 1.16 -32.41 -21.91
N LEU A 637 0.85 -32.04 -20.66
CA LEU A 637 1.80 -32.02 -19.53
C LEU A 637 1.84 -33.38 -18.81
N SER A 638 2.88 -33.61 -18.02
CA SER A 638 2.85 -34.70 -17.02
C SER A 638 2.02 -34.29 -15.80
N GLU A 639 1.41 -35.25 -15.10
CA GLU A 639 0.62 -34.95 -13.91
C GLU A 639 1.46 -34.28 -12.81
N ARG A 640 2.74 -34.67 -12.68
CA ARG A 640 3.69 -34.03 -11.75
C ARG A 640 3.97 -32.58 -12.09
N GLU A 641 4.16 -32.27 -13.37
CA GLU A 641 4.41 -30.90 -13.82
C GLU A 641 3.17 -30.02 -13.66
N ALA A 642 1.99 -30.58 -13.95
CA ALA A 642 0.73 -29.89 -13.72
C ALA A 642 0.51 -29.59 -12.23
N ASP A 643 0.81 -30.54 -11.34
CA ASP A 643 0.73 -30.33 -9.89
C ASP A 643 1.79 -29.36 -9.37
N ARG A 644 3.01 -29.36 -9.93
CA ARG A 644 4.05 -28.36 -9.62
C ARG A 644 3.57 -26.95 -10.00
N ARG A 645 3.10 -26.77 -11.24
CA ARG A 645 2.55 -25.50 -11.71
C ARG A 645 1.34 -25.08 -10.87
N ARG A 646 0.49 -26.02 -10.45
CA ARG A 646 -0.66 -25.71 -9.58
C ARG A 646 -0.22 -25.32 -8.16
N ALA A 647 0.80 -25.96 -7.61
CA ALA A 647 1.35 -25.60 -6.30
C ALA A 647 2.03 -24.21 -6.33
N GLU A 648 2.62 -23.85 -7.46
CA GLU A 648 3.13 -22.49 -7.72
C GLU A 648 1.97 -21.47 -7.89
N HIS A 649 0.78 -21.93 -8.30
CA HIS A 649 -0.38 -21.08 -8.61
C HIS A 649 -1.67 -21.54 -7.91
N PRO A 650 -1.75 -21.50 -6.57
CA PRO A 650 -2.97 -21.87 -5.84
C PRO A 650 -4.13 -20.92 -6.20
N SER A 651 -5.29 -21.49 -6.54
CA SER A 651 -6.53 -20.74 -6.77
C SER A 651 -7.05 -20.11 -5.46
N GLU A 652 -7.71 -18.96 -5.54
CA GLU A 652 -8.25 -18.26 -4.36
C GLU A 652 -9.25 -19.11 -3.56
N ASP A 653 -9.98 -19.99 -4.22
CA ASP A 653 -11.01 -20.84 -3.60
C ASP A 653 -10.41 -22.00 -2.77
N ASN A 654 -9.11 -22.26 -2.93
CA ASN A 654 -8.37 -23.24 -2.14
C ASN A 654 -7.91 -22.67 -0.77
N ARG A 655 -8.26 -21.42 -0.45
CA ARG A 655 -8.05 -20.87 0.91
C ARG A 655 -9.13 -21.45 1.82
N ASP A 656 -8.70 -22.39 2.67
CA ASP A 656 -9.50 -22.94 3.76
C ASP A 656 -10.32 -21.84 4.45
N ALA A 657 -11.56 -22.17 4.85
CA ALA A 657 -12.33 -21.28 5.71
C ALA A 657 -11.44 -20.80 6.87
N PRO A 658 -11.40 -19.49 7.18
CA PRO A 658 -10.51 -18.98 8.21
C PRO A 658 -10.71 -19.82 9.48
N PRO A 659 -9.62 -20.22 10.16
CA PRO A 659 -9.72 -21.06 11.34
C PRO A 659 -10.70 -20.43 12.33
N LEU A 660 -11.46 -21.24 13.06
CA LEU A 660 -12.55 -20.77 13.94
C LEU A 660 -12.11 -19.62 14.88
N VAL A 661 -10.84 -19.66 15.30
CA VAL A 661 -10.20 -18.60 16.11
C VAL A 661 -10.12 -17.27 15.36
N GLN A 662 -9.73 -17.27 14.08
CA GLN A 662 -9.70 -16.06 13.26
C GLN A 662 -11.10 -15.51 13.01
N ALA A 663 -12.07 -16.37 12.70
CA ALA A 663 -13.46 -15.96 12.55
C ALA A 663 -14.05 -15.37 13.86
N ALA A 664 -13.67 -15.93 15.01
CA ALA A 664 -14.05 -15.39 16.32
C ALA A 664 -13.37 -14.03 16.60
N LEU A 665 -12.10 -13.85 16.22
CA LEU A 665 -11.39 -12.58 16.35
C LEU A 665 -11.98 -11.49 15.44
N GLU A 666 -12.44 -11.86 14.24
CA GLU A 666 -13.15 -10.96 13.34
C GLU A 666 -14.52 -10.55 13.91
N GLU A 667 -15.24 -11.47 14.56
CA GLU A 667 -16.48 -11.14 15.28
C GLU A 667 -16.24 -10.21 16.47
N LEU A 668 -15.11 -10.40 17.18
CA LEU A 668 -14.66 -9.49 18.24
C LEU A 668 -14.20 -8.11 17.70
N ALA A 669 -13.94 -7.97 16.40
CA ALA A 669 -13.62 -6.68 15.78
C ALA A 669 -14.87 -5.88 15.36
N SER A 670 -16.08 -6.38 15.68
CA SER A 670 -17.34 -5.70 15.37
C SER A 670 -17.38 -4.29 16.00
N PRO A 671 -18.16 -3.35 15.43
CA PRO A 671 -18.35 -2.01 16.00
C PRO A 671 -18.88 -2.01 17.44
N LEU A 672 -19.49 -3.12 17.89
CA LEU A 672 -20.18 -3.25 19.16
C LEU A 672 -19.28 -3.81 20.26
N THR A 673 -18.32 -4.66 19.91
CA THR A 673 -17.38 -5.26 20.86
C THR A 673 -16.58 -4.21 21.67
N PRO A 674 -16.09 -3.10 21.10
CA PRO A 674 -15.44 -2.04 21.88
C PRO A 674 -16.37 -1.39 22.91
N VAL A 675 -17.66 -1.24 22.62
CA VAL A 675 -18.65 -0.66 23.55
C VAL A 675 -18.90 -1.61 24.72
N LEU A 676 -19.09 -2.90 24.43
CA LEU A 676 -19.30 -3.94 25.45
C LEU A 676 -18.05 -4.20 26.28
N ALA A 677 -16.87 -4.19 25.66
CA ALA A 677 -15.59 -4.30 26.36
C ALA A 677 -15.36 -3.08 27.27
N THR A 678 -15.77 -1.88 26.83
CA THR A 678 -15.76 -0.67 27.65
C THR A 678 -16.71 -0.79 28.84
N ALA A 679 -17.94 -1.28 28.63
CA ALA A 679 -18.92 -1.53 29.67
C ALA A 679 -18.42 -2.54 30.72
N ALA A 680 -17.90 -3.68 30.26
CA ALA A 680 -17.30 -4.72 31.11
C ALA A 680 -16.11 -4.17 31.91
N GLY A 681 -15.24 -3.37 31.27
CA GLY A 681 -14.13 -2.69 31.92
C GLY A 681 -14.60 -1.72 33.02
N ILE A 682 -15.61 -0.89 32.73
CA ILE A 682 -16.18 0.04 33.71
C ILE A 682 -16.79 -0.71 34.90
N SER A 683 -17.49 -1.81 34.63
CA SER A 683 -18.07 -2.65 35.66
C SER A 683 -17.01 -3.30 36.56
N ALA A 684 -15.95 -3.84 35.97
CA ALA A 684 -14.85 -4.48 36.72
C ALA A 684 -14.18 -3.47 37.67
N LEU A 685 -13.95 -2.26 37.17
CA LEU A 685 -13.22 -1.21 37.88
C LEU A 685 -14.06 -0.50 38.96
N THR A 686 -15.39 -0.52 38.83
CA THR A 686 -16.30 -0.06 39.89
C THR A 686 -16.56 -1.13 40.95
N GLY A 687 -15.90 -2.29 40.85
CA GLY A 687 -16.00 -3.42 41.78
C GLY A 687 -17.15 -4.39 41.47
N GLY A 688 -17.84 -4.21 40.35
CA GLY A 688 -18.83 -5.15 39.80
C GLY A 688 -18.16 -6.26 39.01
N ILE A 689 -17.36 -7.09 39.69
CA ILE A 689 -16.61 -8.21 39.08
C ILE A 689 -17.57 -9.23 38.46
N VAL A 690 -18.72 -9.46 39.09
CA VAL A 690 -19.76 -10.36 38.59
C VAL A 690 -20.35 -9.81 37.29
N ASP A 691 -20.78 -8.56 37.28
CA ASP A 691 -21.35 -7.88 36.11
C ASP A 691 -20.33 -7.81 34.95
N ALA A 692 -19.06 -7.56 35.25
CA ALA A 692 -17.98 -7.56 34.27
C ALA A 692 -17.70 -8.96 33.70
N GLY A 693 -17.70 -9.98 34.56
CA GLY A 693 -17.56 -11.38 34.17
C GLY A 693 -18.71 -11.82 33.28
N LEU A 694 -19.95 -11.43 33.62
CA LEU A 694 -21.15 -11.69 32.81
C LEU A 694 -21.07 -11.00 31.45
N MET A 695 -20.68 -9.73 31.38
CA MET A 695 -20.51 -9.02 30.10
C MET A 695 -19.39 -9.61 29.25
N THR A 696 -18.26 -9.97 29.86
CA THR A 696 -17.12 -10.59 29.15
C THR A 696 -17.49 -11.98 28.63
N ALA A 697 -18.20 -12.77 29.45
CA ALA A 697 -18.71 -14.08 29.05
C ALA A 697 -19.75 -13.95 27.93
N LEU A 698 -20.65 -12.97 28.01
CA LEU A 698 -21.63 -12.69 26.96
C LEU A 698 -20.94 -12.39 25.63
N VAL A 699 -19.98 -11.45 25.61
CA VAL A 699 -19.20 -11.11 24.41
C VAL A 699 -18.42 -12.31 23.87
N GLY A 700 -17.80 -13.10 24.76
CA GLY A 700 -17.04 -14.28 24.36
C GLY A 700 -17.92 -15.39 23.78
N ILE A 701 -19.08 -15.64 24.39
CA ILE A 701 -20.06 -16.62 23.90
C ILE A 701 -20.62 -16.14 22.56
N ASP A 702 -21.00 -14.86 22.45
CA ASP A 702 -21.54 -14.30 21.22
C ASP A 702 -20.52 -14.37 20.07
N ALA A 703 -19.25 -14.03 20.31
CA ALA A 703 -18.20 -14.17 19.32
C ALA A 703 -18.02 -15.61 18.82
N VAL A 704 -18.04 -16.59 19.73
CA VAL A 704 -17.92 -18.01 19.38
C VAL A 704 -19.16 -18.51 18.63
N VAL A 705 -20.35 -18.18 19.12
CA VAL A 705 -21.63 -18.58 18.51
C VAL A 705 -21.79 -17.93 17.14
N GLY A 706 -21.50 -16.64 17.00
CA GLY A 706 -21.48 -15.89 15.75
C GLY A 706 -20.50 -16.48 14.74
N ALA A 707 -19.25 -16.77 15.16
CA ALA A 707 -18.26 -17.42 14.30
C ALA A 707 -18.70 -18.82 13.84
N LEU A 708 -19.26 -19.64 14.74
CA LEU A 708 -19.78 -20.96 14.40
C LEU A 708 -20.97 -20.90 13.44
N GLN A 709 -21.92 -20.01 13.68
CA GLN A 709 -23.12 -19.85 12.85
C GLN A 709 -22.77 -19.31 11.46
N ARG A 710 -21.90 -18.29 11.40
CA ARG A 710 -21.41 -17.73 10.13
C ARG A 710 -20.64 -18.76 9.32
N SER A 711 -19.70 -19.47 9.96
CA SER A 711 -18.93 -20.52 9.30
C SER A 711 -19.81 -21.67 8.77
N ARG A 712 -20.90 -22.03 9.47
CA ARG A 712 -21.87 -23.04 8.98
C ARG A 712 -22.68 -22.53 7.79
N ALA A 713 -23.09 -21.26 7.81
CA ALA A 713 -23.81 -20.64 6.71
C ALA A 713 -22.92 -20.55 5.46
N GLU A 714 -21.69 -20.06 5.60
CA GLU A 714 -20.71 -19.96 4.51
C GLU A 714 -20.35 -21.34 3.93
N ARG A 715 -20.12 -22.35 4.77
CA ARG A 715 -19.89 -23.73 4.30
C ARG A 715 -21.07 -24.29 3.52
N SER A 716 -22.30 -23.94 3.93
CA SER A 716 -23.51 -24.37 3.21
C SER A 716 -23.65 -23.66 1.87
N LEU A 717 -23.19 -22.40 1.77
CA LEU A 717 -23.16 -21.64 0.53
C LEU A 717 -22.07 -22.19 -0.42
N ARG A 718 -20.86 -22.47 0.07
CA ARG A 718 -19.77 -23.06 -0.72
C ARG A 718 -20.17 -24.39 -1.35
N ARG A 719 -20.77 -25.31 -0.56
CA ARG A 719 -21.28 -26.59 -1.09
C ARG A 719 -22.34 -26.43 -2.20
N LEU A 720 -23.12 -25.35 -2.19
CA LEU A 720 -24.07 -25.05 -3.26
C LEU A 720 -23.35 -24.56 -4.53
N ILE A 721 -22.24 -23.84 -4.37
CA ILE A 721 -21.40 -23.34 -5.47
C ILE A 721 -20.60 -24.50 -6.09
N ASP A 722 -19.94 -25.31 -5.27
CA ASP A 722 -19.09 -26.44 -5.69
C ASP A 722 -19.84 -27.47 -6.55
N SER A 723 -21.16 -27.60 -6.37
CA SER A 723 -22.00 -28.53 -7.15
C SER A 723 -22.23 -28.12 -8.61
N SER A 724 -21.66 -27.01 -9.07
CA SER A 724 -21.85 -26.42 -10.40
C SER A 724 -20.56 -26.15 -11.18
N ALA A 725 -19.44 -26.77 -10.77
CA ALA A 725 -18.13 -26.49 -11.34
C ALA A 725 -18.02 -26.98 -12.81
N ILE A 726 -17.41 -26.16 -13.66
CA ILE A 726 -17.13 -26.48 -15.07
C ILE A 726 -16.06 -27.58 -15.11
N THR A 727 -16.31 -28.66 -15.85
CA THR A 727 -15.33 -29.73 -16.09
C THR A 727 -14.64 -29.57 -17.43
N ALA A 728 -13.39 -30.01 -17.52
CA ALA A 728 -12.56 -29.96 -18.71
C ALA A 728 -11.93 -31.34 -18.97
N HIS A 729 -11.93 -31.75 -20.24
CA HIS A 729 -11.18 -32.91 -20.71
C HIS A 729 -9.75 -32.46 -21.02
N VAL A 730 -8.77 -33.00 -20.30
CA VAL A 730 -7.34 -32.66 -20.44
C VAL A 730 -6.52 -33.86 -20.86
N LEU A 731 -5.53 -33.62 -21.70
CA LEU A 731 -4.51 -34.61 -22.02
C LEU A 731 -3.32 -34.44 -21.07
N ARG A 732 -3.04 -35.46 -20.25
CA ARG A 732 -1.89 -35.51 -19.34
C ARG A 732 -1.23 -36.87 -19.38
N ASP A 733 0.10 -36.89 -19.37
CA ASP A 733 0.90 -38.12 -19.56
C ASP A 733 0.49 -38.93 -20.82
N GLY A 734 -0.02 -38.23 -21.84
CA GLY A 734 -0.53 -38.84 -23.09
C GLY A 734 -1.87 -39.55 -22.96
N ALA A 735 -2.57 -39.44 -21.83
CA ALA A 735 -3.89 -40.01 -21.58
C ALA A 735 -4.92 -38.91 -21.28
N GLU A 736 -6.19 -39.17 -21.60
CA GLU A 736 -7.28 -38.24 -21.32
C GLU A 736 -7.75 -38.36 -19.87
N HIS A 737 -7.87 -37.22 -19.19
CA HIS A 737 -8.36 -37.10 -17.83
C HIS A 737 -9.45 -36.03 -17.76
N VAL A 738 -10.46 -36.24 -16.93
CA VAL A 738 -11.46 -35.21 -16.63
C VAL A 738 -11.06 -34.48 -15.35
N VAL A 739 -10.88 -33.16 -15.45
CA VAL A 739 -10.54 -32.30 -14.31
C VAL A 739 -11.55 -31.16 -14.19
N VAL A 740 -11.61 -30.54 -13.02
CA VAL A 740 -12.39 -29.30 -12.83
C VAL A 740 -11.59 -28.13 -13.42
N ALA A 741 -12.24 -27.12 -13.99
CA ALA A 741 -11.59 -25.96 -14.60
C ALA A 741 -10.54 -25.29 -13.69
N ASP A 742 -10.80 -25.20 -12.38
CA ASP A 742 -9.87 -24.64 -11.38
C ASP A 742 -8.56 -25.43 -11.22
N ARG A 743 -8.50 -26.65 -11.77
CA ARG A 743 -7.31 -27.51 -11.76
C ARG A 743 -6.47 -27.38 -13.03
N LEU A 744 -6.91 -26.60 -14.00
CA LEU A 744 -6.15 -26.28 -15.21
C LEU A 744 -4.98 -25.36 -14.89
N VAL A 745 -3.87 -25.59 -15.57
CA VAL A 745 -2.68 -24.73 -15.53
C VAL A 745 -2.26 -24.35 -16.95
N PRO A 746 -1.62 -23.19 -17.15
CA PRO A 746 -1.03 -22.87 -18.45
C PRO A 746 -0.11 -24.00 -18.94
N GLY A 747 -0.31 -24.42 -20.19
CA GLY A 747 0.37 -25.55 -20.81
C GLY A 747 -0.42 -26.87 -20.84
N ASP A 748 -1.52 -27.00 -20.08
CA ASP A 748 -2.45 -28.13 -20.26
C ASP A 748 -3.03 -28.11 -21.68
N VAL A 749 -3.20 -29.28 -22.28
CA VAL A 749 -3.92 -29.44 -23.55
C VAL A 749 -5.33 -29.89 -23.21
N ILE A 750 -6.33 -29.12 -23.66
CA ILE A 750 -7.75 -29.42 -23.49
C ILE A 750 -8.35 -29.92 -24.80
N GLU A 751 -9.25 -30.89 -24.68
CA GLU A 751 -10.14 -31.31 -25.77
C GLU A 751 -11.54 -30.74 -25.55
N LEU A 752 -12.14 -30.29 -26.64
CA LEU A 752 -13.43 -29.59 -26.61
C LEU A 752 -14.36 -30.15 -27.69
N HIS A 753 -15.61 -30.34 -27.31
CA HIS A 753 -16.68 -30.84 -28.16
C HIS A 753 -17.89 -29.90 -28.15
N ALA A 754 -18.78 -30.06 -29.13
CA ALA A 754 -20.03 -29.31 -29.18
C ALA A 754 -20.83 -29.46 -27.87
N GLY A 755 -21.21 -28.33 -27.27
CA GLY A 755 -21.89 -28.23 -25.99
C GLY A 755 -20.98 -27.89 -24.81
N ASP A 756 -19.66 -28.00 -24.96
CA ASP A 756 -18.72 -27.69 -23.89
C ASP A 756 -18.60 -26.17 -23.66
N VAL A 757 -18.49 -25.79 -22.39
CA VAL A 757 -18.08 -24.44 -22.01
C VAL A 757 -16.57 -24.41 -21.97
N VAL A 758 -15.97 -23.45 -22.68
CA VAL A 758 -14.52 -23.26 -22.71
C VAL A 758 -14.05 -22.92 -21.29
N PRO A 759 -13.19 -23.76 -20.67
CA PRO A 759 -12.89 -23.66 -19.24
C PRO A 759 -11.76 -22.66 -18.91
N ALA A 760 -11.01 -22.21 -19.91
CA ALA A 760 -9.87 -21.31 -19.77
C ALA A 760 -9.54 -20.66 -21.13
N ASP A 761 -8.77 -19.58 -21.14
CA ASP A 761 -8.25 -19.02 -22.39
C ASP A 761 -7.19 -19.95 -22.97
N ALA A 762 -7.36 -20.33 -24.25
CA ALA A 762 -6.53 -21.35 -24.88
C ALA A 762 -6.18 -20.99 -26.34
N ARG A 763 -4.98 -21.40 -26.78
CA ARG A 763 -4.53 -21.31 -28.17
C ARG A 763 -4.91 -22.60 -28.89
N VAL A 764 -5.67 -22.48 -29.98
CA VAL A 764 -6.12 -23.64 -30.78
C VAL A 764 -4.92 -24.37 -31.39
N ILE A 765 -4.87 -25.69 -31.23
CA ILE A 765 -3.86 -26.58 -31.83
C ILE A 765 -4.45 -27.20 -33.10
N ASP A 766 -5.66 -27.75 -32.99
CA ASP A 766 -6.39 -28.37 -34.09
C ASP A 766 -7.89 -28.05 -33.99
N ALA A 767 -8.55 -27.91 -35.13
CA ALA A 767 -9.94 -27.49 -35.23
C ALA A 767 -10.69 -28.27 -36.32
N GLY A 768 -11.53 -29.23 -35.89
CA GLY A 768 -12.45 -29.97 -36.73
C GLY A 768 -13.80 -29.25 -36.84
N ALA A 769 -13.91 -28.31 -37.78
CA ALA A 769 -15.11 -27.47 -37.97
C ALA A 769 -15.58 -26.76 -36.69
N LEU A 770 -14.63 -26.40 -35.82
CA LEU A 770 -14.90 -25.80 -34.51
C LEU A 770 -15.55 -24.42 -34.66
N GLN A 771 -16.74 -24.28 -34.08
CA GLN A 771 -17.49 -23.02 -34.02
C GLN A 771 -17.85 -22.71 -32.57
N VAL A 772 -17.60 -21.47 -32.15
CA VAL A 772 -17.78 -21.02 -30.76
C VAL A 772 -18.73 -19.84 -30.73
N ASP A 773 -19.66 -19.87 -29.77
CA ASP A 773 -20.48 -18.73 -29.38
C ASP A 773 -19.69 -17.86 -28.39
N GLU A 774 -19.24 -16.71 -28.88
CA GLU A 774 -18.48 -15.72 -28.10
C GLU A 774 -19.34 -14.52 -27.67
N SER A 775 -20.67 -14.65 -27.74
CA SER A 775 -21.60 -13.58 -27.38
C SER A 775 -21.44 -13.11 -25.94
N SER A 776 -21.09 -14.02 -25.01
CA SER A 776 -20.83 -13.71 -23.60
C SER A 776 -19.67 -12.73 -23.38
N LEU A 777 -18.74 -12.64 -24.32
CA LEU A 777 -17.53 -11.83 -24.24
C LEU A 777 -17.55 -10.62 -25.18
N THR A 778 -18.12 -10.80 -26.37
CA THR A 778 -18.11 -9.80 -27.46
C THR A 778 -19.44 -9.06 -27.61
N GLY A 779 -20.55 -9.64 -27.14
CA GLY A 779 -21.91 -9.15 -27.35
C GLY A 779 -22.48 -9.47 -28.74
N GLU A 780 -21.71 -10.10 -29.63
CA GLU A 780 -22.13 -10.45 -30.98
C GLU A 780 -22.69 -11.87 -31.05
N SER A 781 -23.86 -12.05 -31.70
CA SER A 781 -24.59 -13.34 -31.72
C SER A 781 -24.09 -14.35 -32.75
N TYR A 782 -23.08 -14.00 -33.53
CA TYR A 782 -22.62 -14.83 -34.63
C TYR A 782 -21.60 -15.86 -34.14
N LEU A 783 -21.78 -17.11 -34.57
CA LEU A 783 -20.82 -18.17 -34.29
C LEU A 783 -19.49 -17.86 -35.00
N VAL A 784 -18.39 -17.92 -34.24
CA VAL A 784 -17.04 -17.66 -34.73
C VAL A 784 -16.37 -18.98 -35.09
N THR A 785 -15.95 -19.14 -36.35
CA THR A 785 -15.14 -20.30 -36.78
C THR A 785 -13.72 -20.17 -36.25
N LYS A 786 -13.23 -21.22 -35.60
CA LYS A 786 -11.89 -21.29 -35.01
C LYS A 786 -10.93 -22.06 -35.90
N LEU A 787 -9.67 -21.62 -35.91
CA LEU A 787 -8.61 -22.13 -36.79
C LEU A 787 -7.31 -22.29 -36.00
N ALA A 788 -6.45 -23.23 -36.41
CA ALA A 788 -5.14 -23.42 -35.80
C ALA A 788 -4.13 -22.36 -36.26
N ASP A 789 -4.28 -21.80 -37.45
CA ASP A 789 -3.36 -20.78 -38.00
C ASP A 789 -3.32 -19.52 -37.12
N PRO A 790 -2.18 -18.83 -37.02
CA PRO A 790 -2.09 -17.55 -36.32
C PRO A 790 -3.14 -16.55 -36.83
N SER A 791 -3.63 -15.68 -35.94
CA SER A 791 -4.50 -14.57 -36.31
C SER A 791 -3.84 -13.25 -35.94
N VAL A 792 -3.89 -12.28 -36.85
CA VAL A 792 -3.33 -10.94 -36.64
C VAL A 792 -4.50 -9.98 -36.58
N ALA A 793 -5.10 -9.91 -35.38
CA ALA A 793 -6.30 -9.14 -35.13
C ALA A 793 -6.23 -8.39 -33.80
N ASP A 794 -6.45 -7.08 -33.88
CA ASP A 794 -6.50 -6.21 -32.70
C ASP A 794 -7.74 -6.50 -31.85
N ALA A 795 -8.90 -6.62 -32.51
CA ALA A 795 -10.16 -6.91 -31.85
C ALA A 795 -10.22 -8.36 -31.38
N LEU A 796 -10.68 -8.55 -30.15
CA LEU A 796 -10.77 -9.87 -29.53
C LEU A 796 -11.62 -10.86 -30.36
N ALA A 797 -12.76 -10.37 -30.87
CA ALA A 797 -13.71 -11.15 -31.67
C ALA A 797 -13.12 -11.71 -32.97
N ASP A 798 -12.06 -11.09 -33.48
CA ASP A 798 -11.41 -11.49 -34.73
C ASP A 798 -10.26 -12.49 -34.51
N ARG A 799 -9.91 -12.80 -33.25
CA ARG A 799 -8.84 -13.74 -32.90
C ARG A 799 -9.31 -15.19 -33.02
N ARG A 800 -9.43 -15.68 -34.25
CA ARG A 800 -9.91 -17.05 -34.59
C ARG A 800 -9.01 -18.17 -34.09
N SER A 801 -7.77 -17.84 -33.75
CA SER A 801 -6.77 -18.78 -33.23
C SER A 801 -6.84 -19.01 -31.73
N MET A 802 -7.74 -18.29 -31.05
CA MET A 802 -7.92 -18.34 -29.60
C MET A 802 -9.31 -18.83 -29.21
N LEU A 803 -9.40 -19.44 -28.04
CA LEU A 803 -10.62 -19.75 -27.31
C LEU A 803 -10.60 -18.97 -25.99
N PHE A 804 -11.77 -18.52 -25.54
CA PHE A 804 -11.88 -17.67 -24.35
C PHE A 804 -12.76 -18.30 -23.27
N GLU A 805 -12.34 -18.17 -22.02
CA GLU A 805 -13.07 -18.72 -20.86
C GLU A 805 -14.54 -18.26 -20.84
N GLY A 806 -15.46 -19.19 -20.60
CA GLY A 806 -16.89 -18.90 -20.47
C GLY A 806 -17.64 -18.74 -21.80
N THR A 807 -16.96 -18.89 -22.94
CA THR A 807 -17.60 -19.06 -24.26
C THR A 807 -18.08 -20.51 -24.43
N THR A 808 -18.98 -20.78 -25.37
CA THR A 808 -19.56 -22.13 -25.55
C THR A 808 -19.28 -22.66 -26.95
N VAL A 809 -18.82 -23.90 -27.04
CA VAL A 809 -18.62 -24.58 -28.32
C VAL A 809 -19.97 -24.94 -28.90
N ALA A 810 -20.35 -24.30 -30.01
CA ALA A 810 -21.63 -24.51 -30.65
C ALA A 810 -21.63 -25.73 -31.57
N ALA A 811 -20.51 -25.99 -32.27
CA ALA A 811 -20.37 -27.11 -33.18
C ALA A 811 -18.91 -27.51 -33.39
N GLY A 812 -18.70 -28.76 -33.83
CA GLY A 812 -17.38 -29.32 -34.13
C GLY A 812 -16.65 -29.82 -32.89
N SER A 813 -15.35 -30.08 -33.07
CA SER A 813 -14.44 -30.47 -32.00
C SER A 813 -13.06 -29.88 -32.26
N GLY A 814 -12.22 -29.80 -31.23
CA GLY A 814 -10.85 -29.33 -31.39
C GLY A 814 -10.01 -29.54 -30.15
N SER A 815 -8.70 -29.38 -30.31
CA SER A 815 -7.73 -29.37 -29.21
C SER A 815 -7.09 -27.99 -29.08
N ALA A 816 -6.80 -27.58 -27.86
CA ALA A 816 -6.19 -26.29 -27.58
C ALA A 816 -5.25 -26.36 -26.38
N VAL A 817 -4.17 -25.58 -26.39
CA VAL A 817 -3.28 -25.43 -25.24
C VAL A 817 -3.72 -24.24 -24.39
N VAL A 818 -3.92 -24.45 -23.09
CA VAL A 818 -4.29 -23.43 -22.13
C VAL A 818 -3.16 -22.40 -22.01
N VAL A 819 -3.46 -21.12 -22.24
CA VAL A 819 -2.49 -20.02 -22.16
C VAL A 819 -2.71 -19.12 -20.94
N ALA A 820 -3.93 -19.06 -20.41
CA ALA A 820 -4.26 -18.32 -19.20
C ALA A 820 -5.44 -18.96 -18.44
N THR A 821 -5.46 -18.85 -17.11
CA THR A 821 -6.51 -19.40 -16.25
C THR A 821 -6.92 -18.41 -15.15
N GLY A 822 -8.17 -18.49 -14.68
CA GLY A 822 -8.67 -17.66 -13.58
C GLY A 822 -8.57 -16.16 -13.87
N GLU A 823 -7.95 -15.38 -12.98
CA GLU A 823 -7.84 -13.92 -13.14
C GLU A 823 -7.01 -13.49 -14.37
N ASP A 824 -6.21 -14.39 -14.93
CA ASP A 824 -5.32 -14.09 -16.06
C ASP A 824 -6.04 -14.19 -17.43
N THR A 825 -7.24 -14.78 -17.49
CA THR A 825 -8.07 -14.86 -18.71
C THR A 825 -8.66 -13.50 -19.08
N GLU A 826 -9.15 -13.31 -20.30
CA GLU A 826 -9.79 -12.05 -20.70
C GLU A 826 -11.00 -11.72 -19.82
N VAL A 827 -11.82 -12.73 -19.50
CA VAL A 827 -12.96 -12.58 -18.58
C VAL A 827 -12.46 -12.27 -17.17
N GLY A 828 -11.43 -12.97 -16.70
CA GLY A 828 -10.76 -12.73 -15.42
C GLY A 828 -10.22 -11.31 -15.30
N ARG A 829 -9.51 -10.82 -16.32
CA ARG A 829 -8.98 -9.46 -16.39
C ARG A 829 -10.09 -8.40 -16.35
N VAL A 830 -11.21 -8.63 -17.04
CA VAL A 830 -12.37 -7.73 -16.99
C VAL A 830 -13.05 -7.78 -15.62
N ALA A 831 -13.16 -8.96 -15.01
CA ALA A 831 -13.72 -9.14 -13.68
C ALA A 831 -12.84 -8.48 -12.60
N SER A 832 -11.52 -8.67 -12.65
CA SER A 832 -10.54 -8.06 -11.75
C SER A 832 -10.35 -6.56 -11.98
N ALA A 833 -10.60 -6.06 -13.20
CA ALA A 833 -10.64 -4.63 -13.48
C ALA A 833 -11.85 -3.92 -12.84
N ARG A 834 -12.89 -4.68 -12.46
CA ARG A 834 -13.93 -4.18 -11.56
C ARG A 834 -13.36 -4.28 -10.15
N GLY A 835 -12.71 -3.21 -9.69
CA GLY A 835 -12.14 -3.11 -8.34
C GLY A 835 -13.12 -3.55 -7.24
N PRO A 836 -12.63 -3.84 -6.02
CA PRO A 836 -13.37 -4.56 -4.99
C PRO A 836 -14.76 -3.96 -4.83
N GLN A 837 -15.78 -4.76 -5.15
CA GLN A 837 -17.17 -4.33 -5.10
C GLN A 837 -17.45 -3.75 -3.70
N LYS A 838 -17.77 -2.45 -3.68
CA LYS A 838 -18.05 -1.68 -2.46
C LYS A 838 -19.01 -2.47 -1.56
N ALA A 839 -18.78 -2.39 -0.25
CA ALA A 839 -19.55 -3.06 0.80
C ALA A 839 -21.04 -3.21 0.43
N SER A 840 -21.53 -4.44 0.62
CA SER A 840 -22.88 -4.86 0.27
C SER A 840 -23.92 -3.91 0.87
N GLY A 841 -25.09 -3.82 0.25
CA GLY A 841 -26.07 -2.86 0.71
C GLY A 841 -26.67 -3.23 2.08
N VAL A 842 -26.64 -4.49 2.51
CA VAL A 842 -27.04 -4.95 3.85
C VAL A 842 -26.00 -4.49 4.84
N ASP A 843 -24.71 -4.65 4.55
CA ASP A 843 -23.62 -4.09 5.36
C ASP A 843 -23.77 -2.57 5.47
N ARG A 844 -24.08 -1.88 4.38
CA ARG A 844 -24.34 -0.43 4.38
C ARG A 844 -25.57 -0.07 5.20
N ARG A 845 -26.64 -0.88 5.15
CA ARG A 845 -27.85 -0.66 5.93
C ARG A 845 -27.62 -0.92 7.42
N LEU A 846 -26.93 -2.01 7.76
CA LEU A 846 -26.49 -2.33 9.12
C LEU A 846 -25.59 -1.24 9.69
N ARG A 847 -24.62 -0.74 8.92
CA ARG A 847 -23.82 0.45 9.27
C ARG A 847 -24.68 1.68 9.47
N SER A 848 -25.68 1.94 8.61
CA SER A 848 -26.57 3.08 8.77
C SER A 848 -27.43 2.98 10.04
N MET A 849 -27.98 1.79 10.33
CA MET A 849 -28.78 1.54 11.52
C MET A 849 -27.91 1.64 12.77
N THR A 850 -26.75 1.00 12.81
CA THR A 850 -25.81 1.11 13.93
C THR A 850 -25.29 2.54 14.12
N SER A 851 -25.06 3.29 13.05
CA SER A 851 -24.63 4.70 13.13
C SER A 851 -25.67 5.62 13.78
N VAL A 852 -26.95 5.21 13.82
CA VAL A 852 -28.04 5.93 14.48
C VAL A 852 -28.35 5.33 15.85
N THR A 853 -28.49 4.02 15.95
CA THR A 853 -28.89 3.32 17.19
C THR A 853 -27.82 3.41 18.27
N ILE A 854 -26.53 3.32 17.93
CA ILE A 854 -25.45 3.40 18.93
C ILE A 854 -25.42 4.78 19.62
N PRO A 855 -25.42 5.93 18.92
CA PRO A 855 -25.52 7.23 19.57
C PRO A 855 -26.78 7.41 20.42
N VAL A 856 -27.94 6.88 19.98
CA VAL A 856 -29.19 6.95 20.74
C VAL A 856 -29.10 6.12 22.03
N ALA A 857 -28.60 4.89 21.96
CA ALA A 857 -28.41 4.02 23.11
C ALA A 857 -27.43 4.63 24.14
N LEU A 858 -26.28 5.12 23.65
CA LEU A 858 -25.30 5.82 24.48
C LEU A 858 -25.86 7.13 25.04
N GLY A 859 -26.64 7.87 24.26
CA GLY A 859 -27.32 9.09 24.68
C GLY A 859 -28.33 8.84 25.80
N ALA A 860 -29.16 7.80 25.68
CA ALA A 860 -30.10 7.39 26.71
C ALA A 860 -29.38 6.95 28.00
N GLY A 861 -28.33 6.14 27.88
CA GLY A 861 -27.48 5.76 29.02
C GLY A 861 -26.81 6.97 29.68
N GLY A 862 -26.31 7.91 28.88
CA GLY A 862 -25.70 9.16 29.34
C GLY A 862 -26.68 10.11 30.04
N ILE A 863 -27.89 10.27 29.50
CA ILE A 863 -28.98 11.05 30.13
C ILE A 863 -29.37 10.41 31.47
N LEU A 864 -29.51 9.08 31.51
CA LEU A 864 -29.81 8.36 32.75
C LEU A 864 -28.69 8.56 33.78
N ALA A 865 -27.43 8.50 33.33
CA ALA A 865 -26.27 8.69 34.19
C ALA A 865 -26.23 10.11 34.76
N ALA A 866 -26.42 11.11 33.90
CA ALA A 866 -26.46 12.51 34.29
C ALA A 866 -27.62 12.78 35.28
N SER A 867 -28.81 12.27 35.00
CA SER A 867 -29.98 12.41 35.89
C SER A 867 -29.74 11.76 37.26
N GLY A 868 -29.18 10.54 37.31
CA GLY A 868 -28.87 9.87 38.58
C GLY A 868 -27.81 10.61 39.39
N LEU A 869 -26.75 11.10 38.74
CA LEU A 869 -25.70 11.88 39.39
C LEU A 869 -26.21 13.24 39.89
N LEU A 870 -27.04 13.95 39.12
CA LEU A 870 -27.66 15.21 39.54
C LEU A 870 -28.61 15.03 40.75
N ARG A 871 -29.23 13.86 40.88
CA ARG A 871 -30.06 13.49 42.04
C ARG A 871 -29.24 12.99 43.24
N GLY A 872 -27.91 13.02 43.16
CA GLY A 872 -27.03 12.57 44.24
C GLY A 872 -27.02 11.05 44.46
N GLN A 873 -27.45 10.25 43.47
CA GLN A 873 -27.39 8.79 43.58
C GLN A 873 -25.93 8.29 43.58
N PRO A 874 -25.65 7.12 44.17
CA PRO A 874 -24.32 6.55 44.14
C PRO A 874 -23.84 6.35 42.69
N PRO A 875 -22.65 6.84 42.32
CA PRO A 875 -22.14 6.75 40.94
C PRO A 875 -22.08 5.31 40.43
N ARG A 876 -21.73 4.37 41.32
CA ARG A 876 -21.61 2.95 41.00
C ARG A 876 -22.92 2.33 40.53
N THR A 877 -24.01 2.54 41.28
CA THR A 877 -25.33 2.00 40.92
C THR A 877 -25.87 2.68 39.67
N THR A 878 -25.77 4.01 39.63
CA THR A 878 -26.23 4.84 38.50
C THR A 878 -25.58 4.41 37.19
N LEU A 879 -24.26 4.23 37.18
CA LEU A 879 -23.54 3.83 35.98
C LEU A 879 -23.78 2.38 35.60
N GLY A 880 -23.87 1.47 36.57
CA GLY A 880 -24.25 0.09 36.30
C GLY A 880 -25.58 0.04 35.53
N THR A 881 -26.61 0.74 36.03
CA THR A 881 -27.93 0.80 35.37
C THR A 881 -27.89 1.51 34.01
N SER A 882 -27.14 2.61 33.89
CA SER A 882 -26.95 3.33 32.62
C SER A 882 -26.24 2.50 31.56
N ILE A 883 -25.24 1.72 31.95
CA ILE A 883 -24.50 0.83 31.07
C ILE A 883 -25.40 -0.34 30.66
N SER A 884 -26.10 -0.97 31.61
CA SER A 884 -27.06 -2.04 31.30
C SER A 884 -28.13 -1.57 30.31
N LEU A 885 -28.65 -0.36 30.46
CA LEU A 885 -29.60 0.23 29.52
C LEU A 885 -28.98 0.43 28.12
N ALA A 886 -27.77 0.99 28.06
CA ALA A 886 -27.08 1.24 26.80
C ALA A 886 -26.79 -0.07 26.06
N VAL A 887 -26.36 -1.12 26.78
CA VAL A 887 -26.08 -2.45 26.22
C VAL A 887 -27.35 -3.14 25.75
N ALA A 888 -28.42 -3.14 26.56
CA ALA A 888 -29.70 -3.78 26.20
C ALA A 888 -30.35 -3.18 24.94
N ALA A 889 -30.03 -1.94 24.59
CA ALA A 889 -30.55 -1.26 23.41
C ALA A 889 -29.77 -1.56 22.11
N VAL A 890 -28.67 -2.30 22.18
CA VAL A 890 -27.83 -2.63 21.01
C VAL A 890 -28.38 -3.84 20.26
N PRO A 891 -28.67 -3.74 18.94
CA PRO A 891 -29.25 -4.84 18.18
C PRO A 891 -28.16 -5.76 17.61
N GLU A 892 -27.60 -6.62 18.45
CA GLU A 892 -26.47 -7.52 18.14
C GLU A 892 -26.83 -8.63 17.14
N GLY A 893 -28.07 -9.12 17.13
CA GLY A 893 -28.50 -10.21 16.26
C GLY A 893 -28.73 -9.84 14.78
N LEU A 894 -28.67 -8.56 14.42
CA LEU A 894 -29.00 -8.11 13.06
C LEU A 894 -28.08 -8.67 11.95
N PRO A 895 -26.74 -8.71 12.11
CA PRO A 895 -25.86 -9.28 11.09
C PRO A 895 -26.16 -10.76 10.81
N LEU A 896 -26.42 -11.55 11.86
CA LEU A 896 -26.78 -12.96 11.74
C LEU A 896 -28.10 -13.15 10.99
N VAL A 897 -29.14 -12.39 11.37
CA VAL A 897 -30.46 -12.47 10.72
C VAL A 897 -30.33 -12.16 9.23
N ALA A 898 -29.48 -11.20 8.87
CA ALA A 898 -29.24 -10.87 7.48
C ALA A 898 -28.57 -12.01 6.70
N THR A 899 -27.52 -12.64 7.24
CA THR A 899 -26.87 -13.81 6.61
C THR A 899 -27.83 -14.99 6.43
N ILE A 900 -28.69 -15.26 7.42
CA ILE A 900 -29.70 -16.32 7.32
C ILE A 900 -30.75 -16.00 6.25
N ALA A 901 -31.19 -14.74 6.16
CA ALA A 901 -32.14 -14.30 5.14
C ALA A 901 -31.56 -14.44 3.73
N GLU A 902 -30.30 -14.05 3.52
CA GLU A 902 -29.57 -14.23 2.26
C GLU A 902 -29.47 -15.71 1.86
N LEU A 903 -29.11 -16.59 2.80
CA LEU A 903 -29.05 -18.04 2.55
C LEU A 903 -30.43 -18.62 2.20
N GLY A 904 -31.48 -18.18 2.89
CA GLY A 904 -32.85 -18.59 2.61
C GLY A 904 -33.30 -18.19 1.21
N ALA A 905 -32.97 -16.97 0.79
CA ALA A 905 -33.26 -16.47 -0.55
C ALA A 905 -32.43 -17.20 -1.63
N ALA A 906 -31.13 -17.43 -1.41
CA ALA A 906 -30.29 -18.21 -2.31
C ALA A 906 -30.82 -19.64 -2.51
N ARG A 907 -31.22 -20.33 -1.44
CA ARG A 907 -31.85 -21.65 -1.53
C ARG A 907 -33.16 -21.65 -2.32
N ARG A 908 -33.99 -20.60 -2.16
CA ARG A 908 -35.25 -20.47 -2.91
C ARG A 908 -35.01 -20.23 -4.39
N LEU A 909 -34.00 -19.44 -4.75
CA LEU A 909 -33.61 -19.18 -6.13
C LEU A 909 -33.03 -20.43 -6.80
N SER A 910 -32.15 -21.16 -6.10
CA SER A 910 -31.56 -22.41 -6.60
C SER A 910 -32.62 -23.48 -6.90
N ARG A 911 -33.67 -23.59 -6.07
CA ARG A 911 -34.83 -24.48 -6.35
C ARG A 911 -35.62 -24.12 -7.61
N ARG A 912 -35.40 -22.93 -8.17
CA ARG A 912 -35.99 -22.43 -9.42
C ARG A 912 -34.93 -22.29 -10.51
N GLU A 913 -33.86 -23.07 -10.43
CA GLU A 913 -32.78 -23.10 -11.43
C GLU A 913 -32.01 -21.77 -11.56
N ALA A 914 -32.20 -20.82 -10.64
CA ALA A 914 -31.45 -19.57 -10.59
C ALA A 914 -30.30 -19.69 -9.57
N LEU A 915 -29.08 -19.89 -10.06
CA LEU A 915 -27.91 -20.11 -9.23
C LEU A 915 -27.36 -18.78 -8.67
N VAL A 916 -27.08 -18.75 -7.36
CA VAL A 916 -26.51 -17.58 -6.67
C VAL A 916 -25.05 -17.85 -6.34
N ARG A 917 -24.12 -17.21 -7.06
CA ARG A 917 -22.67 -17.36 -6.83
C ARG A 917 -22.16 -16.66 -5.57
N HIS A 918 -22.82 -15.59 -5.10
CA HIS A 918 -22.45 -14.85 -3.88
C HIS A 918 -23.70 -14.31 -3.18
N GLY A 919 -23.73 -14.33 -1.84
CA GLY A 919 -24.88 -13.79 -1.05
C GLY A 919 -25.21 -12.33 -1.38
N ARG A 920 -24.19 -11.53 -1.69
CA ARG A 920 -24.31 -10.13 -2.15
C ARG A 920 -25.13 -9.97 -3.43
N ALA A 921 -25.20 -10.98 -4.31
CA ALA A 921 -25.94 -10.91 -5.56
C ALA A 921 -27.46 -10.88 -5.32
N VAL A 922 -27.95 -11.66 -4.36
CA VAL A 922 -29.37 -11.66 -3.93
C VAL A 922 -29.78 -10.29 -3.42
N GLU A 923 -28.85 -9.68 -2.69
CA GLU A 923 -29.06 -8.41 -2.02
C GLU A 923 -29.06 -7.23 -2.98
N ALA A 924 -28.15 -7.27 -3.97
CA ALA A 924 -28.13 -6.35 -5.10
C ALA A 924 -29.42 -6.47 -5.92
N LEU A 925 -29.87 -7.69 -6.22
CA LEU A 925 -31.11 -7.95 -6.96
C LEU A 925 -32.34 -7.28 -6.33
N GLY A 926 -32.43 -7.28 -4.99
CA GLY A 926 -33.51 -6.62 -4.25
C GLY A 926 -33.52 -5.09 -4.33
N ARG A 927 -32.51 -4.46 -4.94
CA ARG A 927 -32.36 -3.00 -5.11
C ARG A 927 -32.19 -2.59 -6.57
N VAL A 928 -32.45 -3.51 -7.49
CA VAL A 928 -32.35 -3.20 -8.92
C VAL A 928 -33.52 -2.31 -9.31
N ASP A 929 -33.23 -1.03 -9.54
CA ASP A 929 -34.19 -0.06 -10.08
C ASP A 929 -34.15 0.00 -11.62
N VAL A 930 -33.07 -0.49 -12.23
CA VAL A 930 -32.85 -0.48 -13.68
C VAL A 930 -32.37 -1.86 -14.12
N LEU A 931 -33.16 -2.53 -14.96
CA LEU A 931 -32.77 -3.78 -15.61
C LEU A 931 -32.16 -3.45 -16.97
N GLY A 932 -30.86 -3.66 -17.09
CA GLY A 932 -30.18 -3.73 -18.38
C GLY A 932 -30.23 -5.17 -18.85
N PHE A 933 -30.95 -5.43 -19.93
CA PHE A 933 -30.93 -6.73 -20.58
C PHE A 933 -29.98 -6.67 -21.75
N ASP A 934 -29.11 -7.67 -21.86
CA ASP A 934 -28.50 -7.96 -23.14
C ASP A 934 -29.60 -8.45 -24.10
N LYS A 935 -29.51 -8.05 -25.36
CA LYS A 935 -30.45 -8.54 -26.37
C LYS A 935 -30.18 -10.01 -26.61
N THR A 936 -28.93 -10.34 -26.93
CA THR A 936 -28.50 -11.68 -27.36
C THR A 936 -28.31 -12.59 -26.16
N GLY A 937 -28.84 -13.81 -26.20
CA GLY A 937 -28.62 -14.84 -25.17
C GLY A 937 -29.32 -14.57 -23.84
N THR A 938 -30.02 -13.44 -23.70
CA THR A 938 -30.82 -13.08 -22.52
C THR A 938 -32.28 -12.79 -22.89
N LEU A 939 -32.55 -11.93 -23.89
CA LEU A 939 -33.92 -11.65 -24.35
C LEU A 939 -34.31 -12.47 -25.58
N THR A 940 -33.39 -12.60 -26.53
CA THR A 940 -33.50 -13.38 -27.76
C THR A 940 -32.51 -14.52 -27.72
#